data_AF-A0A6M0SZM1-F1
#
_entry.id   AF-A0A6M0SZM1-F1
#
_cell.length_a   1.000
_cell.length_b   1.000
_cell.length_c   1.000
_cell.angle_alpha   90.00
_cell.angle_beta   90.00
_cell.angle_gamma   90.00
#
_symmetry.space_group_name_H-M   'P 1'
#
loop_
_entity.id
_entity.type
_entity.pdbx_description
1 polymer ?
#
loop_
_entity_poly.entity_id
_entity_poly.type
_entity_poly.pdbx_seq_one_letter_code
_entity_poly.pdbx_strand_id
1 'polypeptide(L)'
;MVKSKEKNKIFFTLLVIALMFIANSNKVKASDEINFKRLYGKERYETSASICSGGWETSEYAVLASGEGFADALSAAPLAKKYNAPIILTEKSKLNDNARTQLKNLQTKNVIIIGGNGSISKNIETELKNLGINYSRIYGKNRYETSLKIAKEIGVKNGIVITNGLGFADALAMAPIAASKQMPILLTPSDKLTSDTKTFLNKNSYNKSYVLGGTATVSDYIKNSLKNPTRLSGIDRFQTNIAILNHFKEDLNLDEVYISSGNGYADALSGSVLASKNKSPIILTNDNLNESTKEFVNTNKSNFKNVTIFGGEGVVKEPTISSLFGAFKSGETRSDTKKVSAERLDRSYLKDYHMELSEQGKLDIDYDINNFMRFDLIILDEKGNEIIKKSYNDLKQNESIHNTYNDIRLPKGKYIIRVHAFNMNGTYTIKAKYTEEGEGFEKEFNNDLKTANIIKPNKSIIGSINSYNDVDYYKVTLNEKGNFKINLKHNQYGIYGFKVSLLDENNKSISEFISGGENINSYSNKLRLSKGTYFVKVEYERWHDEALPYELNLVYNVEGENYESEPNDYIQDANYIKCNKEYIGNIQSIDDRDYYKINLNSDSKITINFKHDESYRKWTIYLCDKDNNIIKRFKSYGFEINKDFDAGELKSGEYYVSVEGRDDSDYIINVKQEAPDKSDSVNKK
;
A
#
# COMPACT_ATOMS: atom_id res chain seq x y z
N MET A 1 -49.66 -38.74 16.94
CA MET A 1 -49.83 -37.29 16.66
C MET A 1 -49.10 -36.34 17.61
N VAL A 2 -48.55 -36.79 18.76
CA VAL A 2 -47.87 -35.92 19.74
C VAL A 2 -46.37 -35.72 19.43
N LYS A 3 -45.66 -36.72 18.88
CA LYS A 3 -44.22 -36.64 18.58
C LYS A 3 -43.82 -35.71 17.40
N SER A 4 -44.73 -35.35 16.49
CA SER A 4 -44.41 -34.41 15.40
C SER A 4 -44.50 -32.94 15.82
N LYS A 5 -45.30 -32.62 16.85
CA LYS A 5 -45.42 -31.25 17.37
C LYS A 5 -44.19 -30.80 18.15
N GLU A 6 -43.48 -31.70 18.82
CA GLU A 6 -42.23 -31.36 19.52
C GLU A 6 -41.04 -31.15 18.58
N LYS A 7 -40.89 -31.98 17.54
CA LYS A 7 -39.85 -31.77 16.52
C LYS A 7 -40.04 -30.45 15.78
N ASN A 8 -41.29 -30.07 15.48
CA ASN A 8 -41.58 -28.79 14.84
C ASN A 8 -41.34 -27.59 15.77
N LYS A 9 -41.53 -27.73 17.09
CA LYS A 9 -41.17 -26.69 18.06
C LYS A 9 -39.66 -26.51 18.17
N ILE A 10 -38.89 -27.60 18.25
CA ILE A 10 -37.42 -27.53 18.31
C ILE A 10 -36.85 -26.91 17.02
N PHE A 11 -37.40 -27.27 15.86
CA PHE A 11 -37.00 -26.69 14.58
C PHE A 11 -37.34 -25.19 14.50
N PHE A 12 -38.51 -24.76 14.98
CA PHE A 12 -38.88 -23.34 15.04
C PHE A 12 -38.02 -22.55 16.03
N THR A 13 -37.67 -23.12 17.19
CA THR A 13 -36.81 -22.46 18.17
C THR A 13 -35.38 -22.31 17.66
N LEU A 14 -34.84 -23.33 16.97
CA LEU A 14 -33.53 -23.23 16.31
C LEU A 14 -33.53 -22.24 15.14
N LEU A 15 -34.61 -22.17 14.37
CA LEU A 15 -34.78 -21.19 13.29
C LEU A 15 -34.85 -19.76 13.84
N VAL A 16 -35.53 -19.53 14.95
CA VAL A 16 -35.62 -18.21 15.61
C VAL A 16 -34.28 -17.81 16.25
N ILE A 17 -33.53 -18.75 16.84
CA ILE A 17 -32.18 -18.49 17.35
C ILE A 17 -31.21 -18.18 16.20
N ALA A 18 -31.28 -18.93 15.09
CA ALA A 18 -30.49 -18.65 13.88
C ALA A 18 -30.86 -17.29 13.25
N LEU A 19 -32.14 -16.93 13.21
CA LEU A 19 -32.62 -15.62 12.74
C LEU A 19 -32.21 -14.47 13.69
N MET A 20 -32.14 -14.71 15.01
CA MET A 20 -31.60 -13.74 15.98
C MET A 20 -30.07 -13.58 15.87
N PHE A 21 -29.34 -14.61 15.46
CA PHE A 21 -27.91 -14.51 15.11
C PHE A 21 -27.68 -13.77 13.78
N ILE A 22 -28.61 -13.88 12.81
CA ILE A 22 -28.55 -13.15 11.52
C ILE A 22 -28.97 -11.67 11.70
N ALA A 23 -29.89 -11.38 12.63
CA ALA A 23 -30.36 -10.03 12.92
C ALA A 23 -29.41 -9.19 13.79
N ASN A 24 -28.37 -9.81 14.37
CA ASN A 24 -27.20 -9.13 14.94
C ASN A 24 -26.01 -9.13 13.97
N SER A 25 -26.28 -9.10 12.67
CA SER A 25 -25.38 -8.41 11.75
C SER A 25 -25.31 -6.97 12.23
N ASN A 26 -24.28 -6.65 13.02
CA ASN A 26 -23.80 -5.29 13.13
C ASN A 26 -23.83 -4.76 11.70
N LYS A 27 -24.69 -3.77 11.44
CA LYS A 27 -24.50 -2.94 10.27
C LYS A 27 -23.08 -2.45 10.41
N VAL A 28 -22.15 -3.08 9.69
CA VAL A 28 -20.82 -2.58 9.50
C VAL A 28 -21.10 -1.24 8.84
N LYS A 29 -21.10 -0.18 9.64
CA LYS A 29 -21.04 1.16 9.10
C LYS A 29 -19.83 1.12 8.20
N ALA A 30 -20.04 1.35 6.90
CA ALA A 30 -18.94 1.68 6.01
C ALA A 30 -18.07 2.68 6.77
N SER A 31 -16.77 2.40 6.93
CA SER A 31 -15.86 3.37 7.51
C SER A 31 -16.02 4.63 6.66
N ASP A 32 -16.45 5.74 7.26
CA ASP A 32 -16.60 7.01 6.57
C ASP A 32 -15.21 7.36 5.98
N GLU A 33 -15.06 7.12 4.67
CA GLU A 33 -13.83 7.33 3.92
C GLU A 33 -13.55 8.83 3.85
N ILE A 34 -12.38 9.25 4.30
CA ILE A 34 -11.96 10.66 4.21
C ILE A 34 -11.34 10.88 2.83
N ASN A 35 -11.95 11.72 2.00
CA ASN A 35 -11.41 12.09 0.70
C ASN A 35 -10.29 13.11 0.85
N PHE A 36 -9.10 12.81 0.37
CA PHE A 36 -7.97 13.73 0.37
C PHE A 36 -7.82 14.44 -0.98
N LYS A 37 -7.61 15.75 -0.94
CA LYS A 37 -7.30 16.58 -2.11
C LYS A 37 -6.13 17.48 -1.77
N ARG A 38 -5.24 17.75 -2.74
CA ARG A 38 -4.14 18.71 -2.57
C ARG A 38 -4.17 19.76 -3.68
N LEU A 39 -4.18 21.02 -3.30
CA LEU A 39 -4.10 22.19 -4.18
C LEU A 39 -2.72 22.82 -4.00
N TYR A 40 -1.88 22.69 -5.01
CA TYR A 40 -0.47 23.08 -4.95
C TYR A 40 0.09 23.32 -6.34
N GLY A 41 1.24 24.00 -6.38
CA GLY A 41 2.13 23.99 -7.52
C GLY A 41 3.59 24.08 -7.05
N LYS A 42 4.49 24.35 -8.00
CA LYS A 42 5.93 24.39 -7.71
C LYS A 42 6.29 25.48 -6.71
N GLU A 43 5.67 26.66 -6.84
CA GLU A 43 5.87 27.79 -5.95
C GLU A 43 4.53 28.38 -5.51
N ARG A 44 4.59 29.45 -4.72
CA ARG A 44 3.42 30.09 -4.10
C ARG A 44 2.41 30.64 -5.12
N TYR A 45 2.87 31.03 -6.31
CA TYR A 45 2.02 31.62 -7.34
C TYR A 45 1.17 30.55 -8.04
N GLU A 46 1.78 29.40 -8.34
CA GLU A 46 1.10 28.23 -8.88
C GLU A 46 0.14 27.63 -7.83
N THR A 47 0.55 27.57 -6.55
CA THR A 47 -0.36 27.14 -5.47
C THR A 47 -1.56 28.10 -5.35
N SER A 48 -1.33 29.42 -5.38
CA SER A 48 -2.41 30.42 -5.41
C SER A 48 -3.35 30.22 -6.60
N ALA A 49 -2.80 29.97 -7.79
CA ALA A 49 -3.60 29.68 -8.98
C ALA A 49 -4.38 28.36 -8.89
N SER A 50 -3.78 27.31 -8.32
CA SER A 50 -4.43 26.02 -8.07
C SER A 50 -5.60 26.16 -7.08
N ILE A 51 -5.42 26.92 -6.00
CA ILE A 51 -6.48 27.26 -5.03
C ILE A 51 -7.60 28.04 -5.70
N CYS A 52 -7.24 29.03 -6.53
CA CYS A 52 -8.19 29.84 -7.29
C CYS A 52 -9.05 28.97 -8.22
N SER A 53 -8.42 28.13 -9.05
CA SER A 53 -9.12 27.19 -9.94
C SER A 53 -9.94 26.14 -9.16
N GLY A 54 -9.49 25.75 -7.97
CA GLY A 54 -10.21 24.81 -7.11
C GLY A 54 -11.46 25.40 -6.44
N GLY A 55 -11.59 26.73 -6.41
CA GLY A 55 -12.69 27.41 -5.72
C GLY A 55 -13.61 28.24 -6.61
N TRP A 56 -13.21 28.58 -7.83
CA TRP A 56 -13.96 29.46 -8.73
C TRP A 56 -13.79 29.03 -10.18
N GLU A 57 -14.92 28.89 -10.89
CA GLU A 57 -14.95 28.77 -12.36
C GLU A 57 -14.94 30.15 -13.01
N THR A 58 -15.72 31.09 -12.46
CA THR A 58 -15.75 32.50 -12.85
C THR A 58 -15.76 33.40 -11.62
N SER A 59 -15.29 34.64 -11.77
CA SER A 59 -15.40 35.66 -10.74
C SER A 59 -15.25 37.06 -11.32
N GLU A 60 -16.26 37.90 -11.15
CA GLU A 60 -16.25 39.29 -11.61
C GLU A 60 -15.15 40.12 -10.92
N TYR A 61 -14.87 39.80 -9.66
CA TYR A 61 -13.86 40.47 -8.84
C TYR A 61 -12.70 39.52 -8.50
N ALA A 62 -11.48 40.05 -8.45
CA ALA A 62 -10.34 39.36 -7.83
C ALA A 62 -9.63 40.30 -6.86
N VAL A 63 -9.08 39.77 -5.77
CA VAL A 63 -8.20 40.51 -4.87
C VAL A 63 -6.76 40.15 -5.19
N LEU A 64 -5.96 41.16 -5.53
CA LEU A 64 -4.55 40.96 -5.88
C LEU A 64 -3.66 41.34 -4.69
N ALA A 65 -2.83 40.40 -4.27
CA ALA A 65 -1.93 40.55 -3.12
C ALA A 65 -0.48 40.17 -3.49
N SER A 66 0.48 40.67 -2.70
CA SER A 66 1.89 40.38 -2.92
C SER A 66 2.24 38.97 -2.48
N GLY A 67 2.87 38.20 -3.37
CA GLY A 67 3.51 36.94 -3.02
C GLY A 67 4.86 37.11 -2.32
N GLU A 68 5.40 38.33 -2.21
CA GLU A 68 6.73 38.59 -1.63
C GLU A 68 6.67 39.15 -0.20
N GLY A 69 5.52 39.65 0.24
CA GLY A 69 5.30 40.09 1.61
C GLY A 69 3.84 39.96 2.06
N PHE A 70 3.63 39.63 3.33
CA PHE A 70 2.30 39.37 3.88
C PHE A 70 1.59 40.60 4.46
N ALA A 71 2.35 41.62 4.86
CA ALA A 71 1.94 42.64 5.83
C ALA A 71 0.63 43.34 5.47
N ASP A 72 0.45 43.72 4.20
CA ASP A 72 -0.76 44.41 3.72
C ASP A 72 -1.94 43.48 3.49
N ALA A 73 -1.69 42.18 3.24
CA ALA A 73 -2.68 41.23 2.76
C ALA A 73 -3.36 40.41 3.87
N LEU A 74 -2.83 40.41 5.10
CA LEU A 74 -3.37 39.60 6.21
C LEU A 74 -4.85 39.88 6.51
N SER A 75 -5.31 41.11 6.27
CA SER A 75 -6.70 41.52 6.49
C SER A 75 -7.58 41.42 5.24
N ALA A 76 -7.08 40.88 4.13
CA ALA A 76 -7.78 40.89 2.85
C ALA A 76 -8.91 39.85 2.74
N ALA A 77 -8.83 38.72 3.47
CA ALA A 77 -9.78 37.62 3.33
C ALA A 77 -11.26 38.04 3.54
N PRO A 78 -11.62 38.83 4.57
CA PRO A 78 -13.00 39.26 4.74
C PRO A 78 -13.50 40.21 3.65
N LEU A 79 -12.60 41.05 3.11
CA LEU A 79 -12.90 41.90 1.96
C LEU A 79 -13.11 41.07 0.70
N ALA A 80 -12.21 40.14 0.41
CA ALA A 80 -12.33 39.24 -0.73
C ALA A 80 -13.66 38.45 -0.68
N LYS A 81 -14.04 37.96 0.50
CA LYS A 81 -15.33 37.29 0.72
C LYS A 81 -16.53 38.21 0.49
N LYS A 82 -16.44 39.50 0.86
CA LYS A 82 -17.50 40.50 0.57
C LYS A 82 -17.81 40.61 -0.92
N TYR A 83 -16.79 40.48 -1.77
CA TYR A 83 -16.91 40.52 -3.24
C TYR A 83 -17.01 39.14 -3.89
N ASN A 84 -17.11 38.05 -3.10
CA ASN A 84 -17.04 36.66 -3.58
C ASN A 84 -15.82 36.39 -4.50
N ALA A 85 -14.70 37.05 -4.20
CA ALA A 85 -13.51 37.11 -5.03
C ALA A 85 -12.40 36.18 -4.50
N PRO A 86 -11.60 35.53 -5.36
CA PRO A 86 -10.38 34.85 -4.93
C PRO A 86 -9.29 35.87 -4.53
N ILE A 87 -8.35 35.42 -3.70
CA ILE A 87 -7.07 36.12 -3.49
C ILE A 87 -6.04 35.50 -4.42
N ILE A 88 -5.51 36.29 -5.34
CA ILE A 88 -4.48 35.89 -6.31
C ILE A 88 -3.16 36.57 -5.94
N LEU A 89 -2.08 35.80 -5.95
CA LEU A 89 -0.74 36.29 -5.62
C LEU A 89 0.04 36.68 -6.86
N THR A 90 0.81 37.77 -6.76
CA THR A 90 1.75 38.22 -7.79
C THR A 90 3.03 38.78 -7.20
N GLU A 91 4.10 38.80 -8.00
CA GLU A 91 5.36 39.48 -7.74
C GLU A 91 5.14 40.99 -7.61
N LYS A 92 6.06 41.67 -6.93
CA LYS A 92 5.98 43.11 -6.73
C LYS A 92 5.94 43.89 -8.05
N SER A 93 6.73 43.48 -9.04
CA SER A 93 7.01 44.27 -10.25
C SER A 93 6.34 43.75 -11.53
N LYS A 94 5.81 42.52 -11.52
CA LYS A 94 5.23 41.85 -12.68
C LYS A 94 3.90 41.20 -12.32
N LEU A 95 2.88 41.36 -13.17
CA LEU A 95 1.68 40.53 -13.12
C LEU A 95 2.06 39.19 -13.75
N ASN A 96 2.41 38.23 -12.90
CA ASN A 96 2.95 36.96 -13.35
C ASN A 96 1.94 36.17 -14.18
N ASP A 97 2.46 35.16 -14.88
CA ASP A 97 1.70 34.43 -15.87
C ASP A 97 0.60 33.57 -15.22
N ASN A 98 0.81 33.09 -13.98
CA ASN A 98 -0.21 32.42 -13.19
C ASN A 98 -1.40 33.35 -12.89
N ALA A 99 -1.14 34.55 -12.36
CA ALA A 99 -2.14 35.55 -12.03
C ALA A 99 -2.88 36.05 -13.27
N ARG A 100 -2.15 36.37 -14.36
CA ARG A 100 -2.73 36.76 -15.65
C ARG A 100 -3.68 35.68 -16.19
N THR A 101 -3.24 34.43 -16.15
CA THR A 101 -4.03 33.28 -16.62
C THR A 101 -5.30 33.10 -15.79
N GLN A 102 -5.19 33.18 -14.46
CA GLN A 102 -6.37 33.05 -13.59
C GLN A 102 -7.37 34.19 -13.80
N LEU A 103 -6.91 35.45 -13.89
CA LEU A 103 -7.79 36.59 -14.17
C LEU A 103 -8.56 36.42 -15.50
N LYS A 104 -7.89 35.89 -16.53
CA LYS A 104 -8.51 35.58 -17.81
C LYS A 104 -9.51 34.42 -17.70
N ASN A 105 -9.13 33.32 -17.08
CA ASN A 105 -9.97 32.13 -16.91
C ASN A 105 -11.24 32.45 -16.13
N LEU A 106 -11.13 33.26 -15.08
CA LEU A 106 -12.26 33.72 -14.28
C LEU A 106 -13.14 34.75 -14.97
N GLN A 107 -12.71 35.28 -16.12
CA GLN A 107 -13.34 36.39 -16.82
C GLN A 107 -13.48 37.65 -15.95
N THR A 108 -12.48 37.91 -15.09
CA THR A 108 -12.49 39.00 -14.11
C THR A 108 -12.60 40.37 -14.78
N LYS A 109 -13.44 41.24 -14.20
CA LYS A 109 -13.68 42.61 -14.67
C LYS A 109 -13.06 43.65 -13.76
N ASN A 110 -12.97 43.35 -12.47
CA ASN A 110 -12.49 44.28 -11.45
C ASN A 110 -11.43 43.63 -10.56
N VAL A 111 -10.29 44.28 -10.36
CA VAL A 111 -9.23 43.84 -9.46
C VAL A 111 -9.06 44.83 -8.31
N ILE A 112 -9.14 44.33 -7.08
CA ILE A 112 -8.83 45.11 -5.88
C ILE A 112 -7.41 44.79 -5.44
N ILE A 113 -6.50 45.74 -5.65
CA ILE A 113 -5.10 45.63 -5.27
C ILE A 113 -4.95 45.97 -3.79
N ILE A 114 -4.35 45.08 -3.01
CA ILE A 114 -4.09 45.29 -1.58
C ILE A 114 -2.60 45.58 -1.36
N GLY A 115 -2.32 46.75 -0.80
CA GLY A 115 -0.98 47.20 -0.47
C GLY A 115 -0.46 48.34 -1.34
N GLY A 116 0.54 49.04 -0.82
CA GLY A 116 1.13 50.21 -1.48
C GLY A 116 2.06 49.82 -2.64
N ASN A 117 2.61 50.84 -3.31
CA ASN A 117 3.53 50.66 -4.45
C ASN A 117 4.82 49.89 -4.08
N GLY A 118 5.19 49.88 -2.80
CA GLY A 118 6.32 49.10 -2.30
C GLY A 118 6.08 47.59 -2.30
N SER A 119 4.81 47.16 -2.18
CA SER A 119 4.38 45.76 -2.14
C SER A 119 3.90 45.26 -3.51
N ILE A 120 3.18 46.10 -4.25
CA ILE A 120 2.69 45.85 -5.61
C ILE A 120 2.87 47.14 -6.40
N SER A 121 3.80 47.14 -7.35
CA SER A 121 4.20 48.33 -8.10
C SER A 121 3.07 48.92 -8.96
N LYS A 122 3.27 50.15 -9.42
CA LYS A 122 2.35 50.82 -10.35
C LYS A 122 2.34 50.17 -11.74
N ASN A 123 3.37 49.41 -12.11
CA ASN A 123 3.41 48.72 -13.40
C ASN A 123 2.25 47.72 -13.56
N ILE A 124 1.89 47.02 -12.47
CA ILE A 124 0.77 46.07 -12.42
C ILE A 124 -0.56 46.73 -12.82
N GLU A 125 -0.76 47.98 -12.43
CA GLU A 125 -1.96 48.75 -12.79
C GLU A 125 -2.07 48.96 -14.30
N THR A 126 -0.95 49.24 -14.96
CA THR A 126 -0.86 49.35 -16.42
C THR A 126 -1.11 48.00 -17.08
N GLU A 127 -0.54 46.92 -16.53
CA GLU A 127 -0.76 45.56 -17.05
C GLU A 127 -2.23 45.15 -16.96
N LEU A 128 -2.93 45.46 -15.87
CA LEU A 128 -4.37 45.19 -15.70
C LEU A 128 -5.21 45.99 -16.70
N LYS A 129 -4.90 47.28 -16.91
CA LYS A 129 -5.56 48.11 -17.94
C LYS A 129 -5.39 47.55 -19.34
N ASN A 130 -4.19 47.08 -19.68
CA ASN A 130 -3.91 46.48 -20.99
C ASN A 130 -4.68 45.17 -21.20
N LEU A 131 -5.06 44.47 -20.13
CA LEU A 131 -5.95 43.31 -20.16
C LEU A 131 -7.45 43.69 -20.22
N GLY A 132 -7.78 44.99 -20.21
CA GLY A 132 -9.17 45.47 -20.17
C GLY A 132 -9.85 45.27 -18.81
N ILE A 133 -9.07 45.15 -17.73
CA ILE A 133 -9.56 44.91 -16.37
C ILE A 133 -9.47 46.21 -15.56
N ASN A 134 -10.60 46.61 -14.95
CA ASN A 134 -10.63 47.74 -14.04
C ASN A 134 -9.91 47.41 -12.74
N TYR A 135 -9.33 48.42 -12.08
CA TYR A 135 -8.72 48.19 -10.78
C TYR A 135 -9.02 49.31 -9.77
N SER A 136 -8.99 48.94 -8.49
CA SER A 136 -8.92 49.83 -7.34
C SER A 136 -7.77 49.40 -6.43
N ARG A 137 -7.23 50.33 -5.62
CA ARG A 137 -6.13 50.01 -4.70
C ARG A 137 -6.47 50.47 -3.29
N ILE A 138 -6.37 49.55 -2.33
CA ILE A 138 -6.52 49.84 -0.90
C ILE A 138 -5.15 49.70 -0.23
N TYR A 139 -4.62 50.80 0.28
CA TYR A 139 -3.31 50.85 0.91
C TYR A 139 -3.18 51.99 1.91
N GLY A 140 -2.41 51.79 2.98
CA GLY A 140 -1.98 52.82 3.91
C GLY A 140 -0.48 53.09 3.82
N LYS A 141 0.05 53.99 4.68
CA LYS A 141 1.51 54.19 4.79
C LYS A 141 2.22 52.98 5.38
N ASN A 142 1.48 52.14 6.11
CA ASN A 142 1.94 50.93 6.76
C ASN A 142 0.79 49.91 6.86
N ARG A 143 1.12 48.69 7.29
CA ARG A 143 0.18 47.57 7.45
C ARG A 143 -1.03 47.88 8.35
N TYR A 144 -0.84 48.72 9.37
CA TYR A 144 -1.91 49.09 10.30
C TYR A 144 -2.93 49.98 9.61
N GLU A 145 -2.47 50.99 8.88
CA GLU A 145 -3.33 51.86 8.06
C GLU A 145 -4.00 51.11 6.91
N THR A 146 -3.30 50.18 6.24
CA THR A 146 -3.90 49.31 5.20
C THR A 146 -5.05 48.49 5.79
N SER A 147 -4.82 47.83 6.93
CA SER A 147 -5.87 47.04 7.61
C SER A 147 -7.06 47.88 8.06
N LEU A 148 -6.83 49.12 8.50
CA LEU A 148 -7.89 50.07 8.86
C LEU A 148 -8.73 50.49 7.66
N LYS A 149 -8.09 50.73 6.50
CA LYS A 149 -8.84 51.05 5.27
C LYS A 149 -9.68 49.88 4.79
N ILE A 150 -9.14 48.66 4.86
CA ILE A 150 -9.91 47.45 4.57
C ILE A 150 -11.08 47.30 5.55
N ALA A 151 -10.86 47.58 6.83
CA ALA A 151 -11.92 47.53 7.84
C ALA A 151 -13.06 48.54 7.60
N LYS A 152 -12.73 49.72 7.06
CA LYS A 152 -13.74 50.72 6.65
C LYS A 152 -14.62 50.22 5.50
N GLU A 153 -14.04 49.49 4.55
CA GLU A 153 -14.80 48.88 3.45
C GLU A 153 -15.73 47.76 3.95
N ILE A 154 -15.31 46.97 4.93
CA ILE A 154 -16.10 45.84 5.46
C ILE A 154 -17.19 46.33 6.44
N GLY A 155 -16.84 47.28 7.33
CA GLY A 155 -17.66 47.69 8.47
C GLY A 155 -17.46 46.78 9.69
N VAL A 156 -17.96 47.20 10.87
CA VAL A 156 -17.69 46.53 12.16
C VAL A 156 -18.93 45.91 12.85
N LYS A 157 -20.08 45.91 12.16
CA LYS A 157 -21.37 45.49 12.74
C LYS A 157 -21.37 44.07 13.31
N ASN A 158 -20.57 43.17 12.73
CA ASN A 158 -20.50 41.76 13.11
C ASN A 158 -19.42 41.46 14.17
N GLY A 159 -18.80 42.50 14.73
CA GLY A 159 -17.63 42.40 15.60
C GLY A 159 -16.33 42.69 14.87
N ILE A 160 -15.23 42.74 15.62
CA ILE A 160 -13.89 43.02 15.09
C ILE A 160 -12.88 41.98 15.56
N VAL A 161 -11.83 41.78 14.76
CA VAL A 161 -10.67 40.97 15.13
C VAL A 161 -9.46 41.89 15.23
N ILE A 162 -8.73 41.84 16.35
CA ILE A 162 -7.48 42.57 16.58
C ILE A 162 -6.34 41.56 16.70
N THR A 163 -5.27 41.77 15.95
CA THR A 163 -4.04 40.97 16.07
C THR A 163 -2.80 41.78 15.74
N ASN A 164 -1.63 41.27 16.10
CA ASN A 164 -0.36 41.94 15.85
C ASN A 164 -0.02 41.94 14.36
N GLY A 165 0.46 43.07 13.84
CA GLY A 165 0.80 43.18 12.42
C GLY A 165 2.17 42.62 12.04
N LEU A 166 3.06 42.31 12.99
CA LEU A 166 4.43 41.83 12.74
C LEU A 166 4.48 40.32 12.48
N GLY A 167 3.56 39.55 13.05
CA GLY A 167 3.33 38.14 12.74
C GLY A 167 2.17 37.94 11.76
N PHE A 168 2.12 36.77 11.11
CA PHE A 168 1.02 36.42 10.19
C PHE A 168 0.08 35.34 10.72
N ALA A 169 0.60 34.41 11.54
CA ALA A 169 -0.10 33.17 11.80
C ALA A 169 -1.44 33.36 12.53
N ASP A 170 -1.51 34.26 13.51
CA ASP A 170 -2.75 34.57 14.24
C ASP A 170 -3.82 35.14 13.30
N ALA A 171 -3.44 36.05 12.40
CA ALA A 171 -4.35 36.62 11.41
C ALA A 171 -4.87 35.54 10.45
N LEU A 172 -3.99 34.66 9.96
CA LEU A 172 -4.36 33.59 9.03
C LEU A 172 -5.24 32.53 9.69
N ALA A 173 -4.98 32.19 10.95
CA ALA A 173 -5.79 31.26 11.71
C ALA A 173 -7.25 31.72 11.84
N MET A 174 -7.47 33.04 11.92
CA MET A 174 -8.80 33.64 12.01
C MET A 174 -9.39 34.04 10.64
N ALA A 175 -8.59 34.08 9.58
CA ALA A 175 -8.99 34.63 8.29
C ALA A 175 -10.24 33.97 7.68
N PRO A 176 -10.39 32.63 7.64
CA PRO A 176 -11.60 31.99 7.12
C PRO A 176 -12.86 32.33 7.94
N ILE A 177 -12.73 32.37 9.26
CA ILE A 177 -13.83 32.64 10.20
C ILE A 177 -14.25 34.11 10.12
N ALA A 178 -13.28 35.02 10.14
CA ALA A 178 -13.51 36.45 9.98
C ALA A 178 -14.15 36.74 8.62
N ALA A 179 -13.73 36.06 7.56
CA ALA A 179 -14.32 36.19 6.24
C ALA A 179 -15.77 35.69 6.19
N SER A 180 -16.03 34.49 6.71
CA SER A 180 -17.36 33.90 6.80
C SER A 180 -18.33 34.77 7.60
N LYS A 181 -17.88 35.35 8.72
CA LYS A 181 -18.69 36.21 9.60
C LYS A 181 -18.66 37.69 9.19
N GLN A 182 -17.94 38.07 8.12
CA GLN A 182 -17.77 39.46 7.68
C GLN A 182 -17.29 40.37 8.84
N MET A 183 -16.28 39.91 9.58
CA MET A 183 -15.58 40.69 10.60
C MET A 183 -14.27 41.22 10.03
N PRO A 184 -13.95 42.52 10.17
CA PRO A 184 -12.68 43.05 9.75
C PRO A 184 -11.55 42.62 10.69
N ILE A 185 -10.39 42.35 10.11
CA ILE A 185 -9.15 42.12 10.85
C ILE A 185 -8.36 43.43 10.87
N LEU A 186 -8.16 43.98 12.06
CA LEU A 186 -7.35 45.17 12.30
C LEU A 186 -6.01 44.76 12.88
N LEU A 187 -4.93 45.22 12.24
CA LEU A 187 -3.57 44.99 12.70
C LEU A 187 -3.14 46.08 13.68
N THR A 188 -2.37 45.72 14.70
CA THR A 188 -1.84 46.65 15.71
C THR A 188 -0.37 46.37 16.04
N PRO A 189 0.41 47.38 16.48
CA PRO A 189 1.57 47.17 17.34
C PRO A 189 1.21 46.40 18.62
N SER A 190 2.21 45.86 19.33
CA SER A 190 1.98 45.01 20.51
C SER A 190 1.40 45.75 21.71
N ASP A 191 1.69 47.04 21.87
CA ASP A 191 1.42 47.80 23.09
C ASP A 191 0.37 48.91 22.94
N LYS A 192 0.07 49.35 21.71
CA LYS A 192 -0.89 50.44 21.45
C LYS A 192 -1.69 50.28 20.17
N LEU A 193 -2.97 50.66 20.21
CA LEU A 193 -3.76 50.97 19.01
C LEU A 193 -3.31 52.31 18.43
N THR A 194 -3.24 52.40 17.11
CA THR A 194 -3.01 53.69 16.42
C THR A 194 -4.14 54.68 16.73
N SER A 195 -3.85 55.98 16.69
CA SER A 195 -4.86 57.02 16.92
C SER A 195 -6.04 56.88 15.97
N ASP A 196 -5.78 56.61 14.68
CA ASP A 196 -6.82 56.44 13.67
C ASP A 196 -7.69 55.20 13.94
N THR A 197 -7.09 54.09 14.38
CA THR A 197 -7.85 52.90 14.78
C THR A 197 -8.74 53.19 15.99
N LYS A 198 -8.22 53.88 17.02
CA LYS A 198 -9.02 54.28 18.19
C LYS A 198 -10.21 55.16 17.78
N THR A 199 -9.97 56.18 16.95
CA THR A 199 -11.03 57.06 16.45
C THR A 199 -12.08 56.29 15.64
N PHE A 200 -11.66 55.37 14.77
CA PHE A 200 -12.58 54.54 14.00
C PHE A 200 -13.43 53.65 14.90
N LEU A 201 -12.84 52.99 15.89
CA LEU A 201 -13.56 52.11 16.82
C LEU A 201 -14.51 52.90 17.74
N ASN A 202 -14.16 54.12 18.15
CA ASN A 202 -15.03 54.96 18.97
C ASN A 202 -16.23 55.51 18.18
N LYS A 203 -16.03 55.83 16.89
CA LYS A 203 -17.10 56.33 16.01
C LYS A 203 -18.10 55.26 15.59
N ASN A 204 -17.73 53.98 15.64
CA ASN A 204 -18.57 52.89 15.17
C ASN A 204 -19.07 52.02 16.34
N SER A 205 -20.31 51.53 16.24
CA SER A 205 -20.87 50.61 17.22
C SER A 205 -20.58 49.17 16.81
N TYR A 206 -19.92 48.42 17.70
CA TYR A 206 -19.69 46.98 17.62
C TYR A 206 -19.90 46.40 19.03
N ASN A 207 -20.38 45.16 19.13
CA ASN A 207 -20.77 44.55 20.41
C ASN A 207 -19.84 43.42 20.86
N LYS A 208 -18.84 43.04 20.06
CA LYS A 208 -17.86 42.00 20.40
C LYS A 208 -16.53 42.24 19.70
N SER A 209 -15.45 41.87 20.37
CA SER A 209 -14.11 41.93 19.80
C SER A 209 -13.29 40.69 20.16
N TYR A 210 -12.46 40.25 19.23
CA TYR A 210 -11.55 39.12 19.43
C TYR A 210 -10.12 39.63 19.37
N VAL A 211 -9.34 39.31 20.39
CA VAL A 211 -7.91 39.66 20.47
C VAL A 211 -7.11 38.38 20.29
N LEU A 212 -6.35 38.28 19.21
CA LEU A 212 -5.57 37.09 18.90
C LEU A 212 -4.12 37.22 19.38
N GLY A 213 -3.59 36.13 19.91
CA GLY A 213 -2.23 36.05 20.43
C GLY A 213 -2.14 36.41 21.92
N GLY A 214 -1.04 35.98 22.54
CA GLY A 214 -0.76 36.22 23.96
C GLY A 214 -0.53 37.70 24.29
N THR A 215 -0.37 38.00 25.58
CA THR A 215 -0.17 39.38 26.08
C THR A 215 1.11 40.04 25.54
N ALA A 216 2.14 39.25 25.23
CA ALA A 216 3.36 39.74 24.58
C ALA A 216 3.14 40.18 23.11
N THR A 217 2.16 39.57 22.43
CA THR A 217 1.83 39.85 21.02
C THR A 217 0.84 41.01 20.91
N VAL A 218 -0.20 41.01 21.75
CA VAL A 218 -1.16 42.10 21.90
C VAL A 218 -1.45 42.32 23.38
N SER A 219 -1.03 43.46 23.92
CA SER A 219 -1.09 43.77 25.35
C SER A 219 -2.52 43.80 25.90
N ASP A 220 -2.65 43.61 27.22
CA ASP A 220 -3.93 43.77 27.90
C ASP A 220 -4.41 45.23 27.89
N TYR A 221 -3.51 46.20 27.75
CA TYR A 221 -3.89 47.59 27.52
C TYR A 221 -4.74 47.75 26.25
N ILE A 222 -4.34 47.11 25.15
CA ILE A 222 -5.15 47.10 23.93
C ILE A 222 -6.48 46.38 24.19
N LYS A 223 -6.43 45.16 24.75
CA LYS A 223 -7.63 44.35 25.03
C LYS A 223 -8.68 45.14 25.83
N ASN A 224 -8.27 45.77 26.91
CA ASN A 224 -9.15 46.50 27.83
C ASN A 224 -9.72 47.79 27.24
N SER A 225 -9.18 48.26 26.11
CA SER A 225 -9.72 49.42 25.37
C SER A 225 -10.86 49.07 24.40
N LEU A 226 -11.19 47.78 24.23
CA LEU A 226 -12.18 47.29 23.28
C LEU A 226 -13.51 46.94 23.96
N LYS A 227 -14.60 46.94 23.19
CA LYS A 227 -15.93 46.51 23.67
C LYS A 227 -16.03 44.98 23.67
N ASN A 228 -16.40 44.40 24.82
CA ASN A 228 -16.59 42.96 25.05
C ASN A 228 -15.47 42.09 24.44
N PRO A 229 -14.21 42.24 24.90
CA PRO A 229 -13.06 41.56 24.31
C PRO A 229 -12.88 40.12 24.79
N THR A 230 -12.75 39.19 23.84
CA THR A 230 -12.34 37.79 24.08
C THR A 230 -10.92 37.59 23.56
N ARG A 231 -10.01 37.12 24.41
CA ARG A 231 -8.64 36.75 23.98
C ARG A 231 -8.61 35.29 23.54
N LEU A 232 -8.03 35.01 22.37
CA LEU A 232 -7.80 33.66 21.84
C LEU A 232 -6.30 33.51 21.56
N SER A 233 -5.64 32.62 22.29
CA SER A 233 -4.17 32.50 22.27
C SER A 233 -3.70 31.13 22.74
N GLY A 234 -2.53 30.73 22.26
CA GLY A 234 -1.73 29.61 22.77
C GLY A 234 -0.27 30.01 22.97
N ILE A 235 0.57 29.05 23.38
CA ILE A 235 2.02 29.26 23.57
C ILE A 235 2.71 29.49 22.22
N ASP A 236 2.19 28.86 21.16
CA ASP A 236 2.66 29.04 19.79
C ASP A 236 1.50 29.30 18.81
N ARG A 237 1.85 29.42 17.52
CA ARG A 237 0.90 29.67 16.43
C ARG A 237 -0.08 28.52 16.20
N PHE A 238 0.32 27.28 16.49
CA PHE A 238 -0.51 26.10 16.27
C PHE A 238 -1.56 26.01 17.37
N GLN A 239 -1.16 26.18 18.63
CA GLN A 239 -2.08 26.27 19.76
C GLN A 239 -3.00 27.48 19.66
N THR A 240 -2.53 28.63 19.15
CA THR A 240 -3.40 29.79 18.89
C THR A 240 -4.44 29.47 17.81
N ASN A 241 -4.04 28.77 16.74
CA ASN A 241 -4.98 28.26 15.74
C ASN A 241 -6.03 27.33 16.38
N ILE A 242 -5.61 26.34 17.18
CA ILE A 242 -6.55 25.44 17.86
C ILE A 242 -7.48 26.16 18.86
N ALA A 243 -6.98 27.15 19.60
CA ALA A 243 -7.81 27.97 20.49
C ALA A 243 -8.91 28.73 19.73
N ILE A 244 -8.59 29.24 18.54
CA ILE A 244 -9.56 29.88 17.64
C ILE A 244 -10.57 28.84 17.13
N LEU A 245 -10.10 27.70 16.62
CA LEU A 245 -10.98 26.66 16.07
C LEU A 245 -11.95 26.10 17.12
N ASN A 246 -11.47 25.87 18.35
CA ASN A 246 -12.31 25.41 19.46
C ASN A 246 -13.37 26.46 19.86
N HIS A 247 -13.01 27.75 19.87
CA HIS A 247 -13.97 28.80 20.20
C HIS A 247 -15.11 28.89 19.19
N PHE A 248 -14.82 28.66 17.91
CA PHE A 248 -15.80 28.73 16.82
C PHE A 248 -16.31 27.36 16.36
N LYS A 249 -16.09 26.29 17.14
CA LYS A 249 -16.36 24.91 16.71
C LYS A 249 -17.78 24.71 16.19
N GLU A 250 -18.78 25.25 16.90
CA GLU A 250 -20.20 25.14 16.54
C GLU A 250 -20.58 25.97 15.30
N ASP A 251 -19.74 26.93 14.91
CA ASP A 251 -19.92 27.75 13.71
C ASP A 251 -19.22 27.16 12.47
N LEU A 252 -18.38 26.14 12.67
CA LEU A 252 -17.52 25.57 11.64
C LEU A 252 -18.16 24.34 11.00
N ASN A 253 -18.03 24.24 9.68
CA ASN A 253 -18.29 23.01 8.97
C ASN A 253 -17.05 22.11 9.08
N LEU A 254 -17.17 21.01 9.82
CA LEU A 254 -16.09 20.03 9.96
C LEU A 254 -16.15 18.92 8.90
N ASP A 255 -17.20 18.83 8.08
CA ASP A 255 -17.25 17.87 6.96
C ASP A 255 -16.15 18.17 5.93
N GLU A 256 -15.81 19.45 5.74
CA GLU A 256 -14.77 19.93 4.84
C GLU A 256 -13.72 20.68 5.65
N VAL A 257 -12.49 20.17 5.69
CA VAL A 257 -11.39 20.79 6.44
C VAL A 257 -10.18 21.08 5.55
N TYR A 258 -9.48 22.17 5.85
CA TYR A 258 -8.32 22.58 5.08
C TYR A 258 -7.05 22.51 5.92
N ILE A 259 -5.96 21.99 5.37
CA ILE A 259 -4.65 21.93 6.02
C ILE A 259 -3.69 22.87 5.31
N SER A 260 -2.91 23.66 6.05
CA SER A 260 -1.85 24.48 5.47
C SER A 260 -0.64 24.60 6.40
N SER A 261 0.51 24.95 5.83
CA SER A 261 1.72 25.17 6.60
C SER A 261 1.56 26.37 7.54
N GLY A 262 1.88 26.19 8.82
CA GLY A 262 2.01 27.29 9.77
C GLY A 262 3.31 28.07 9.62
N ASN A 263 4.27 27.57 8.84
CA ASN A 263 5.58 28.22 8.61
C ASN A 263 5.55 29.23 7.45
N GLY A 264 4.62 29.06 6.50
CA GLY A 264 4.39 29.96 5.38
C GLY A 264 3.07 30.74 5.52
N TYR A 265 2.92 31.82 4.75
CA TYR A 265 1.69 32.61 4.75
C TYR A 265 0.88 32.52 3.45
N ALA A 266 1.55 32.30 2.32
CA ALA A 266 0.98 32.51 0.99
C ALA A 266 -0.19 31.54 0.68
N ASP A 267 0.00 30.27 1.03
CA ASP A 267 -0.95 29.20 0.75
C ASP A 267 -2.22 29.36 1.61
N ALA A 268 -2.06 29.53 2.92
CA ALA A 268 -3.17 29.80 3.84
C ALA A 268 -3.90 31.12 3.52
N LEU A 269 -3.18 32.17 3.12
CA LEU A 269 -3.78 33.44 2.70
C LEU A 269 -4.68 33.24 1.47
N SER A 270 -4.16 32.61 0.42
CA SER A 270 -4.91 32.34 -0.82
C SER A 270 -6.11 31.42 -0.55
N GLY A 271 -5.89 30.39 0.29
CA GLY A 271 -6.89 29.40 0.66
C GLY A 271 -7.97 29.88 1.63
N SER A 272 -7.73 30.98 2.35
CA SER A 272 -8.64 31.47 3.39
C SER A 272 -10.04 31.80 2.88
N VAL A 273 -10.15 32.35 1.68
CA VAL A 273 -11.45 32.70 1.09
C VAL A 273 -12.18 31.46 0.61
N LEU A 274 -11.46 30.48 0.04
CA LEU A 274 -12.03 29.18 -0.32
C LEU A 274 -12.60 28.47 0.91
N ALA A 275 -11.82 28.37 2.00
CA ALA A 275 -12.28 27.81 3.26
C ALA A 275 -13.52 28.55 3.80
N SER A 276 -13.55 29.88 3.68
CA SER A 276 -14.71 30.69 4.12
C SER A 276 -16.00 30.46 3.30
N LYS A 277 -15.93 29.91 2.08
CA LYS A 277 -17.14 29.59 1.29
C LYS A 277 -17.99 28.53 1.97
N ASN A 278 -17.34 27.53 2.57
CA ASN A 278 -18.01 26.40 3.20
C ASN A 278 -18.07 26.51 4.72
N LYS A 279 -17.70 27.67 5.29
CA LYS A 279 -17.53 27.89 6.74
C LYS A 279 -16.54 26.89 7.36
N SER A 280 -15.55 26.47 6.59
CA SER A 280 -14.59 25.45 6.98
C SER A 280 -13.37 26.06 7.68
N PRO A 281 -12.73 25.31 8.59
CA PRO A 281 -11.50 25.74 9.23
C PRO A 281 -10.28 25.57 8.30
N ILE A 282 -9.24 26.36 8.57
CA ILE A 282 -7.87 26.03 8.19
C ILE A 282 -7.13 25.60 9.46
N ILE A 283 -6.62 24.37 9.46
CA ILE A 283 -5.74 23.82 10.48
C ILE A 283 -4.30 24.07 10.05
N LEU A 284 -3.54 24.78 10.88
CA LEU A 284 -2.13 25.05 10.63
C LEU A 284 -1.27 23.90 11.16
N THR A 285 -0.29 23.47 10.37
CA THR A 285 0.61 22.36 10.72
C THR A 285 2.07 22.63 10.32
N ASN A 286 2.98 21.80 10.81
CA ASN A 286 4.40 21.79 10.48
C ASN A 286 4.96 20.36 10.68
N ASP A 287 6.22 20.16 10.28
CA ASP A 287 6.91 18.87 10.43
C ASP A 287 6.97 18.39 11.89
N ASN A 288 7.09 19.32 12.85
CA ASN A 288 7.06 19.04 14.29
C ASN A 288 5.65 19.18 14.82
N LEU A 289 4.80 18.19 14.53
CA LEU A 289 3.38 18.21 14.88
C LEU A 289 3.11 18.58 16.34
N ASN A 290 2.44 19.70 16.55
CA ASN A 290 2.00 20.14 17.87
C ASN A 290 0.91 19.18 18.40
N GLU A 291 1.02 18.76 19.66
CA GLU A 291 0.06 17.83 20.28
C GLU A 291 -1.37 18.34 20.26
N SER A 292 -1.60 19.65 20.45
CA SER A 292 -2.95 20.23 20.37
C SER A 292 -3.58 20.09 18.98
N THR A 293 -2.76 20.09 17.92
CA THR A 293 -3.23 19.89 16.54
C THR A 293 -3.59 18.44 16.31
N LYS A 294 -2.77 17.49 16.79
CA LYS A 294 -3.08 16.06 16.75
C LYS A 294 -4.36 15.76 17.52
N GLU A 295 -4.50 16.29 18.73
CA GLU A 295 -5.68 16.12 19.58
C GLU A 295 -6.93 16.66 18.89
N PHE A 296 -6.88 17.90 18.36
CA PHE A 296 -8.01 18.47 17.63
C PHE A 296 -8.42 17.62 16.43
N VAL A 297 -7.46 17.13 15.63
CA VAL A 297 -7.76 16.25 14.50
C VAL A 297 -8.36 14.93 14.98
N ASN A 298 -7.76 14.27 15.98
CA ASN A 298 -8.22 12.99 16.50
C ASN A 298 -9.64 13.06 17.10
N THR A 299 -9.93 14.09 17.90
CA THR A 299 -11.24 14.28 18.53
C THR A 299 -12.35 14.55 17.52
N ASN A 300 -12.02 15.16 16.37
CA ASN A 300 -13.01 15.57 15.37
C ASN A 300 -13.00 14.70 14.10
N LYS A 301 -12.12 13.71 14.03
CA LYS A 301 -11.84 12.91 12.82
C LYS A 301 -13.09 12.27 12.23
N SER A 302 -14.01 11.79 13.06
CA SER A 302 -15.26 11.17 12.62
C SER A 302 -16.20 12.12 11.88
N ASN A 303 -16.00 13.43 12.02
CA ASN A 303 -16.81 14.44 11.35
C ASN A 303 -16.19 14.86 10.01
N PHE A 304 -14.94 14.48 9.73
CA PHE A 304 -14.24 14.90 8.52
C PHE A 304 -14.63 14.00 7.36
N LYS A 305 -15.10 14.57 6.25
CA LYS A 305 -15.40 13.83 5.00
C LYS A 305 -14.40 14.16 3.91
N ASN A 306 -13.99 15.42 3.82
CA ASN A 306 -13.03 15.90 2.84
C ASN A 306 -11.92 16.69 3.53
N VAL A 307 -10.67 16.37 3.19
CA VAL A 307 -9.48 17.09 3.65
C VAL A 307 -8.76 17.67 2.43
N THR A 308 -8.73 19.00 2.34
CA THR A 308 -8.01 19.71 1.28
C THR A 308 -6.70 20.31 1.82
N ILE A 309 -5.57 19.93 1.25
CA ILE A 309 -4.24 20.41 1.64
C ILE A 309 -3.81 21.55 0.71
N PHE A 310 -3.41 22.68 1.29
CA PHE A 310 -2.83 23.82 0.59
C PHE A 310 -1.31 23.78 0.69
N GLY A 311 -0.65 23.71 -0.46
CA GLY A 311 0.80 23.69 -0.57
C GLY A 311 1.36 22.30 -0.92
N GLY A 312 2.54 22.31 -1.54
CA GLY A 312 3.25 21.10 -1.93
C GLY A 312 4.01 20.44 -0.78
N GLU A 313 4.68 19.33 -1.07
CA GLU A 313 5.47 18.54 -0.12
C GLU A 313 6.61 19.33 0.55
N GLY A 314 7.08 20.42 -0.07
CA GLY A 314 8.09 21.30 0.54
C GLY A 314 7.61 22.08 1.77
N VAL A 315 6.28 22.21 1.97
CA VAL A 315 5.69 23.01 3.06
C VAL A 315 4.67 22.26 3.91
N VAL A 316 4.03 21.22 3.36
CA VAL A 316 3.17 20.27 4.06
C VAL A 316 3.47 18.87 3.55
N LYS A 317 4.31 18.13 4.29
CA LYS A 317 4.81 16.80 3.91
C LYS A 317 3.75 15.71 4.10
N GLU A 318 3.70 14.71 3.24
CA GLU A 318 2.80 13.56 3.38
C GLU A 318 2.97 12.84 4.73
N PRO A 319 4.19 12.56 5.25
CA PRO A 319 4.35 12.00 6.60
C PRO A 319 3.66 12.82 7.70
N THR A 320 3.56 14.14 7.54
CA THR A 320 2.83 15.02 8.48
C THR A 320 1.32 14.76 8.38
N ILE A 321 0.80 14.60 7.16
CA ILE A 321 -0.62 14.25 6.92
C ILE A 321 -0.92 12.84 7.44
N SER A 322 -0.08 11.84 7.13
CA SER A 322 -0.24 10.48 7.66
C SER A 322 -0.17 10.44 9.18
N SER A 323 0.67 11.27 9.80
CA SER A 323 0.72 11.35 11.27
C SER A 323 -0.53 12.02 11.89
N LEU A 324 -1.16 12.97 11.20
CA LEU A 324 -2.40 13.62 11.65
C LEU A 324 -3.63 12.72 11.43
N PHE A 325 -3.73 12.07 10.28
CA PHE A 325 -4.90 11.33 9.85
C PHE A 325 -4.73 9.80 9.93
N GLY A 326 -3.59 9.31 10.40
CA GLY A 326 -3.26 7.88 10.50
C GLY A 326 -2.69 7.27 9.22
N ALA A 327 -2.02 6.13 9.39
CA ALA A 327 -1.59 5.25 8.30
C ALA A 327 -2.78 4.74 7.46
N PHE A 328 -2.50 4.21 6.28
CA PHE A 328 -3.51 3.59 5.41
C PHE A 328 -4.19 2.45 6.20
N LYS A 329 -5.47 2.59 6.54
CA LYS A 329 -6.14 1.56 7.35
C LYS A 329 -6.56 0.37 6.49
N SER A 330 -6.54 -0.82 7.08
CA SER A 330 -7.15 -2.01 6.48
C SER A 330 -8.62 -1.73 6.10
N GLY A 331 -8.98 -2.04 4.86
CA GLY A 331 -10.30 -1.79 4.27
C GLY A 331 -10.53 -0.35 3.76
N GLU A 332 -9.65 0.60 4.06
CA GLU A 332 -9.72 1.97 3.53
C GLU A 332 -9.42 1.93 2.02
N THR A 333 -10.18 2.68 1.23
CA THR A 333 -9.82 2.98 -0.16
C THR A 333 -9.22 4.39 -0.17
N ARG A 334 -8.15 4.60 -0.93
CA ARG A 334 -7.63 5.95 -1.20
C ARG A 334 -7.60 6.18 -2.68
N SER A 335 -8.33 7.19 -3.12
CA SER A 335 -8.40 7.60 -4.52
C SER A 335 -7.69 8.93 -4.76
N ASP A 336 -6.98 9.04 -5.87
CA ASP A 336 -6.53 10.33 -6.41
C ASP A 336 -6.78 10.40 -7.91
N THR A 337 -7.40 11.50 -8.36
CA THR A 337 -7.58 11.82 -9.78
C THR A 337 -6.78 13.07 -10.11
N LYS A 338 -5.94 12.97 -11.15
CA LYS A 338 -5.06 14.06 -11.58
C LYS A 338 -5.13 14.26 -13.09
N LYS A 339 -5.26 15.53 -13.47
CA LYS A 339 -5.04 15.99 -14.85
C LYS A 339 -3.62 16.52 -14.96
N VAL A 340 -2.88 16.01 -15.93
CA VAL A 340 -1.49 16.38 -16.20
C VAL A 340 -1.43 17.10 -17.54
N SER A 341 -1.18 18.41 -17.47
CA SER A 341 -0.92 19.26 -18.62
C SER A 341 0.46 19.86 -18.46
N ALA A 342 1.25 19.91 -19.52
CA ALA A 342 2.48 20.69 -19.46
C ALA A 342 2.89 21.21 -20.84
N GLU A 343 3.87 22.11 -20.84
CA GLU A 343 4.14 23.04 -21.93
C GLU A 343 5.24 22.56 -22.91
N ARG A 344 5.94 21.44 -22.64
CA ARG A 344 7.04 20.92 -23.48
C ARG A 344 7.20 19.39 -23.44
N LEU A 345 7.42 18.79 -24.62
CA LEU A 345 7.50 17.34 -24.89
C LEU A 345 8.59 16.54 -24.12
N ASP A 346 9.52 17.21 -23.44
CA ASP A 346 10.75 16.64 -22.87
C ASP A 346 10.73 16.45 -21.33
N ARG A 347 9.62 16.76 -20.64
CA ARG A 347 9.49 16.54 -19.17
C ARG A 347 8.54 15.40 -18.83
N SER A 348 9.00 14.47 -18.00
CA SER A 348 8.16 13.43 -17.39
C SER A 348 7.45 13.95 -16.14
N TYR A 349 6.19 13.57 -15.96
CA TYR A 349 5.44 13.74 -14.72
C TYR A 349 5.74 12.59 -13.78
N LEU A 350 6.09 12.89 -12.52
CA LEU A 350 6.33 11.89 -11.50
C LEU A 350 5.55 12.27 -10.25
N LYS A 351 4.76 11.33 -9.73
CA LYS A 351 3.98 11.49 -8.50
C LYS A 351 4.08 10.25 -7.64
N ASP A 352 4.59 10.45 -6.43
CA ASP A 352 4.70 9.41 -5.41
C ASP A 352 3.55 9.54 -4.41
N TYR A 353 2.96 8.40 -4.08
CA TYR A 353 1.99 8.18 -3.02
C TYR A 353 2.65 7.27 -1.98
N HIS A 354 2.95 7.83 -0.82
CA HIS A 354 3.55 7.07 0.27
C HIS A 354 2.46 6.36 1.07
N MET A 355 2.71 5.11 1.40
CA MET A 355 1.85 4.29 2.23
C MET A 355 2.67 3.60 3.32
N GLU A 356 2.04 3.41 4.47
CA GLU A 356 2.60 2.65 5.58
C GLU A 356 1.56 1.61 5.96
N LEU A 357 1.98 0.34 5.90
CA LEU A 357 1.17 -0.80 6.28
C LEU A 357 1.49 -1.14 7.73
N SER A 358 0.47 -1.06 8.59
CA SER A 358 0.62 -1.37 10.02
C SER A 358 0.90 -2.84 10.27
N GLU A 359 0.39 -3.72 9.41
CA GLU A 359 0.61 -5.15 9.41
C GLU A 359 0.89 -5.62 7.97
N GLN A 360 1.17 -6.90 7.77
CA GLN A 360 1.23 -7.43 6.41
C GLN A 360 -0.17 -7.50 5.78
N GLY A 361 -0.24 -7.54 4.46
CA GLY A 361 -1.51 -7.83 3.80
C GLY A 361 -1.50 -7.50 2.32
N LYS A 362 -2.69 -7.56 1.76
CA LYS A 362 -2.96 -7.42 0.34
C LYS A 362 -3.19 -5.97 -0.05
N LEU A 363 -2.49 -5.49 -1.07
CA LEU A 363 -2.72 -4.22 -1.75
C LEU A 363 -3.37 -4.47 -3.10
N ASP A 364 -4.58 -3.95 -3.29
CA ASP A 364 -5.27 -3.87 -4.57
C ASP A 364 -5.20 -2.43 -5.10
N ILE A 365 -4.92 -2.24 -6.38
CA ILE A 365 -4.86 -0.95 -7.06
C ILE A 365 -5.74 -0.98 -8.30
N ASP A 366 -6.81 -0.20 -8.30
CA ASP A 366 -7.66 0.08 -9.46
C ASP A 366 -7.25 1.42 -10.08
N TYR A 367 -7.05 1.49 -11.40
CA TYR A 367 -6.63 2.73 -12.05
C TYR A 367 -7.16 2.90 -13.46
N ASP A 368 -7.47 4.16 -13.77
CA ASP A 368 -7.85 4.64 -15.09
C ASP A 368 -6.76 5.57 -15.62
N ILE A 369 -6.38 5.40 -16.88
CA ILE A 369 -5.45 6.28 -17.59
C ILE A 369 -6.05 6.70 -18.92
N ASN A 370 -5.86 7.96 -19.27
CA ASN A 370 -6.33 8.52 -20.53
C ASN A 370 -5.29 9.47 -21.11
N ASN A 371 -4.98 9.30 -22.39
CA ASN A 371 -4.21 10.25 -23.20
C ASN A 371 -2.78 10.54 -22.69
N PHE A 372 -2.03 9.48 -22.35
CA PHE A 372 -0.59 9.52 -22.06
C PHE A 372 0.22 8.78 -23.13
N MET A 373 1.35 9.31 -23.61
CA MET A 373 2.19 8.51 -24.53
C MET A 373 2.85 7.33 -23.82
N ARG A 374 3.23 7.55 -22.56
CA ARG A 374 3.71 6.49 -21.69
C ARG A 374 3.21 6.71 -20.28
N PHE A 375 2.82 5.63 -19.63
CA PHE A 375 2.38 5.63 -18.25
C PHE A 375 2.96 4.42 -17.54
N ASP A 376 3.76 4.67 -16.51
CA ASP A 376 4.31 3.65 -15.64
C ASP A 376 3.62 3.79 -14.27
N LEU A 377 2.98 2.71 -13.81
CA LEU A 377 2.58 2.53 -12.41
C LEU A 377 3.60 1.61 -11.75
N ILE A 378 4.27 2.12 -10.72
CA ILE A 378 5.39 1.43 -10.08
C ILE A 378 5.12 1.34 -8.59
N ILE A 379 5.29 0.16 -8.01
CA ILE A 379 5.29 -0.02 -6.55
C ILE A 379 6.75 -0.17 -6.14
N LEU A 380 7.16 0.61 -5.15
CA LEU A 380 8.53 0.62 -4.64
C LEU A 380 8.53 0.33 -3.15
N ASP A 381 9.61 -0.27 -2.67
CA ASP A 381 9.89 -0.34 -1.23
C ASP A 381 10.33 1.04 -0.68
N GLU A 382 10.52 1.15 0.64
CA GLU A 382 10.99 2.39 1.28
C GLU A 382 12.34 2.90 0.73
N LYS A 383 13.18 2.00 0.18
CA LYS A 383 14.50 2.33 -0.39
C LYS A 383 14.41 2.77 -1.86
N GLY A 384 13.24 2.67 -2.47
CA GLY A 384 13.01 3.00 -3.88
C GLY A 384 13.34 1.86 -4.84
N ASN A 385 13.52 0.64 -4.35
CA ASN A 385 13.66 -0.54 -5.21
C ASN A 385 12.31 -0.89 -5.82
N GLU A 386 12.33 -1.25 -7.11
CA GLU A 386 11.13 -1.67 -7.83
C GLU A 386 10.64 -3.03 -7.35
N ILE A 387 9.39 -3.05 -6.90
CA ILE A 387 8.66 -4.25 -6.52
C ILE A 387 7.91 -4.75 -7.75
N ILE A 388 7.06 -3.88 -8.28
CA ILE A 388 6.19 -4.15 -9.41
C ILE A 388 6.20 -2.93 -10.30
N LYS A 389 6.18 -3.15 -11.62
CA LYS A 389 6.00 -2.10 -12.61
C LYS A 389 5.07 -2.54 -13.71
N LYS A 390 4.04 -1.72 -13.98
CA LYS A 390 3.24 -1.81 -15.20
C LYS A 390 3.51 -0.61 -16.06
N SER A 391 3.90 -0.85 -17.30
CA SER A 391 4.20 0.20 -18.28
C SER A 391 3.24 0.10 -19.46
N TYR A 392 2.66 1.23 -19.82
CA TYR A 392 1.88 1.38 -21.05
C TYR A 392 2.65 2.33 -21.96
N ASN A 393 2.89 1.90 -23.19
CA ASN A 393 3.56 2.69 -24.22
C ASN A 393 2.61 2.92 -25.39
N ASP A 394 2.80 4.05 -26.09
CA ASP A 394 2.14 4.39 -27.35
C ASP A 394 0.60 4.44 -27.28
N LEU A 395 0.02 4.86 -26.14
CA LEU A 395 -1.43 5.02 -26.06
C LEU A 395 -1.88 6.08 -27.07
N LYS A 396 -2.87 5.73 -27.88
CA LYS A 396 -3.39 6.61 -28.91
C LYS A 396 -4.17 7.76 -28.29
N GLN A 397 -4.28 8.86 -29.05
CA GLN A 397 -5.11 9.99 -28.66
C GLN A 397 -6.56 9.52 -28.42
N ASN A 398 -7.13 9.87 -27.26
CA ASN A 398 -8.46 9.47 -26.78
C ASN A 398 -8.61 7.98 -26.37
N GLU A 399 -7.51 7.26 -26.22
CA GLU A 399 -7.55 5.91 -25.64
C GLU A 399 -7.62 6.01 -24.11
N SER A 400 -8.65 5.39 -23.54
CA SER A 400 -8.84 5.24 -22.10
C SER A 400 -8.61 3.78 -21.74
N ILE A 401 -7.69 3.53 -20.82
CA ILE A 401 -7.43 2.21 -20.27
C ILE A 401 -7.89 2.20 -18.82
N HIS A 402 -8.65 1.17 -18.49
CA HIS A 402 -8.94 0.77 -17.13
C HIS A 402 -8.18 -0.51 -16.85
N ASN A 403 -7.50 -0.59 -15.70
CA ASN A 403 -6.82 -1.81 -15.30
C ASN A 403 -6.77 -1.91 -13.78
N THR A 404 -6.55 -3.12 -13.29
CA THR A 404 -6.45 -3.41 -11.86
C THR A 404 -5.21 -4.24 -11.60
N TYR A 405 -4.46 -3.86 -10.57
CA TYR A 405 -3.44 -4.70 -9.97
C TYR A 405 -4.01 -5.27 -8.68
N ASN A 406 -4.34 -6.55 -8.67
CA ASN A 406 -4.92 -7.21 -7.51
C ASN A 406 -3.89 -8.18 -6.91
N ASP A 407 -4.03 -8.45 -5.62
CA ASP A 407 -3.32 -9.55 -4.94
C ASP A 407 -1.84 -9.34 -4.60
N ILE A 408 -1.40 -8.09 -4.44
CA ILE A 408 -0.02 -7.79 -4.02
C ILE A 408 0.12 -7.97 -2.51
N ARG A 409 0.79 -9.03 -2.05
CA ARG A 409 0.95 -9.33 -0.63
C ARG A 409 2.22 -8.72 -0.05
N LEU A 410 2.08 -7.50 0.44
CA LEU A 410 3.19 -6.74 1.01
C LEU A 410 3.34 -7.03 2.52
N PRO A 411 4.57 -7.21 3.02
CA PRO A 411 4.84 -7.18 4.44
C PRO A 411 4.41 -5.89 5.12
N LYS A 412 4.42 -5.91 6.44
CA LYS A 412 4.43 -4.69 7.24
C LYS A 412 5.62 -3.83 6.83
N GLY A 413 5.37 -2.58 6.50
CA GLY A 413 6.42 -1.69 6.03
C GLY A 413 5.90 -0.43 5.37
N LYS A 414 6.82 0.33 4.79
CA LYS A 414 6.50 1.53 4.02
C LYS A 414 6.78 1.27 2.55
N TYR A 415 5.87 1.78 1.72
CA TYR A 415 5.90 1.60 0.29
C TYR A 415 5.56 2.90 -0.43
N ILE A 416 5.90 2.94 -1.71
CA ILE A 416 5.62 4.07 -2.59
C ILE A 416 4.89 3.54 -3.82
N ILE A 417 3.67 4.02 -4.05
CA ILE A 417 3.02 3.88 -5.36
C ILE A 417 3.45 5.11 -6.17
N ARG A 418 4.21 4.88 -7.23
CA ARG A 418 4.73 5.91 -8.12
C ARG A 418 3.99 5.87 -9.44
N VAL A 419 3.49 7.03 -9.84
CA VAL A 419 3.04 7.32 -11.20
C VAL A 419 4.16 8.03 -11.92
N HIS A 420 4.61 7.47 -13.04
CA HIS A 420 5.58 8.11 -13.92
C HIS A 420 5.02 8.16 -15.34
N ALA A 421 4.64 9.34 -15.78
CA ALA A 421 3.93 9.54 -17.04
C ALA A 421 4.67 10.49 -17.99
N PHE A 422 4.50 10.29 -19.29
CA PHE A 422 5.13 11.06 -20.35
C PHE A 422 4.09 11.55 -21.37
N ASN A 423 4.32 12.76 -21.90
CA ASN A 423 3.43 13.53 -22.76
C ASN A 423 2.16 14.08 -22.09
N MET A 424 1.62 15.17 -22.64
CA MET A 424 1.00 16.26 -21.90
C MET A 424 -0.39 16.61 -22.43
N ASN A 425 -1.40 15.85 -22.01
CA ASN A 425 -2.78 16.29 -21.76
C ASN A 425 -3.62 15.09 -21.28
N GLY A 426 -3.04 14.32 -20.36
CA GLY A 426 -3.63 13.08 -19.87
C GLY A 426 -4.34 13.27 -18.53
N THR A 427 -5.22 12.33 -18.22
CA THR A 427 -5.82 12.21 -16.89
C THR A 427 -5.60 10.81 -16.37
N TYR A 428 -5.28 10.67 -15.09
CA TYR A 428 -5.31 9.37 -14.43
C TYR A 428 -6.15 9.44 -13.14
N THR A 429 -6.73 8.31 -12.79
CA THR A 429 -7.30 8.03 -11.48
C THR A 429 -6.62 6.79 -10.92
N ILE A 430 -6.22 6.81 -9.65
CA ILE A 430 -5.71 5.63 -8.95
C ILE A 430 -6.48 5.47 -7.66
N LYS A 431 -6.97 4.27 -7.40
CA LYS A 431 -7.64 3.84 -6.18
C LYS A 431 -6.85 2.69 -5.58
N ALA A 432 -6.24 2.89 -4.44
CA ALA A 432 -5.56 1.84 -3.69
C ALA A 432 -6.46 1.35 -2.56
N LYS A 433 -6.43 0.05 -2.26
CA LYS A 433 -7.09 -0.58 -1.12
C LYS A 433 -6.16 -1.60 -0.49
N TYR A 434 -5.92 -1.47 0.81
CA TYR A 434 -5.14 -2.42 1.60
C TYR A 434 -6.08 -3.28 2.45
N THR A 435 -5.82 -4.58 2.53
CA THR A 435 -6.54 -5.55 3.36
C THR A 435 -5.52 -6.33 4.18
N GLU A 436 -5.60 -6.25 5.51
CA GLU A 436 -4.76 -7.05 6.41
C GLU A 436 -4.97 -8.55 6.17
N GLU A 437 -3.87 -9.30 6.04
CA GLU A 437 -3.90 -10.76 5.88
C GLU A 437 -2.96 -11.43 6.90
N GLY A 438 -3.43 -12.51 7.53
CA GLY A 438 -2.74 -13.17 8.65
C GLY A 438 -1.86 -14.35 8.23
N GLU A 439 -1.72 -15.34 9.11
CA GLU A 439 -1.11 -16.63 8.78
C GLU A 439 -1.86 -17.33 7.64
N GLY A 440 -1.14 -18.02 6.74
CA GLY A 440 -1.73 -18.73 5.60
C GLY A 440 -1.69 -17.96 4.28
N PHE A 441 -1.07 -16.79 4.26
CA PHE A 441 -0.81 -15.99 3.07
C PHE A 441 0.69 -15.78 2.87
N GLU A 442 1.11 -15.68 1.62
CA GLU A 442 2.49 -15.35 1.25
C GLU A 442 2.89 -13.94 1.72
N LYS A 443 4.19 -13.70 1.75
CA LYS A 443 4.80 -12.41 2.02
C LYS A 443 5.92 -12.16 1.02
N GLU A 444 5.75 -11.13 0.21
CA GLU A 444 6.79 -10.65 -0.69
C GLU A 444 7.95 -10.00 0.09
N PHE A 445 9.22 -10.13 -0.27
CA PHE A 445 9.76 -10.78 -1.45
C PHE A 445 10.30 -12.15 -1.09
N ASN A 446 9.67 -13.23 -1.55
CA ASN A 446 10.13 -14.61 -1.35
C ASN A 446 10.80 -15.18 -2.60
N ASN A 447 11.46 -14.30 -3.35
CA ASN A 447 12.09 -14.55 -4.65
C ASN A 447 13.41 -15.34 -4.62
N ASP A 448 13.90 -15.73 -3.44
CA ASP A 448 15.07 -16.60 -3.30
C ASP A 448 15.03 -17.48 -2.04
N LEU A 449 15.96 -18.44 -1.95
CA LEU A 449 16.07 -19.36 -0.81
C LEU A 449 16.26 -18.67 0.55
N LYS A 450 16.88 -17.48 0.60
CA LYS A 450 17.12 -16.75 1.85
C LYS A 450 15.87 -16.02 2.32
N THR A 451 15.06 -15.53 1.38
CA THR A 451 13.82 -14.80 1.67
C THR A 451 12.57 -15.67 1.64
N ALA A 452 12.72 -16.96 1.35
CA ALA A 452 11.66 -17.96 1.29
C ALA A 452 10.69 -17.89 2.47
N ASN A 453 9.39 -17.94 2.18
CA ASN A 453 8.34 -17.98 3.18
C ASN A 453 8.34 -19.32 3.91
N ILE A 454 8.21 -19.30 5.25
CA ILE A 454 8.18 -20.55 6.03
C ILE A 454 6.77 -21.13 6.03
N ILE A 455 6.64 -22.37 5.57
CA ILE A 455 5.41 -23.15 5.64
C ILE A 455 5.64 -24.40 6.50
N LYS A 456 4.71 -24.65 7.43
CA LYS A 456 4.75 -25.86 8.26
C LYS A 456 4.16 -27.04 7.47
N PRO A 457 4.63 -28.27 7.70
CA PRO A 457 3.99 -29.45 7.14
C PRO A 457 2.48 -29.50 7.48
N ASN A 458 1.66 -30.01 6.56
CA ASN A 458 0.20 -30.11 6.67
C ASN A 458 -0.51 -28.76 6.79
N LYS A 459 0.06 -27.70 6.20
CA LYS A 459 -0.56 -26.38 6.06
C LYS A 459 -0.71 -26.00 4.60
N SER A 460 -1.66 -25.09 4.37
CA SER A 460 -1.81 -24.38 3.10
C SER A 460 -1.27 -22.96 3.22
N ILE A 461 -0.81 -22.42 2.10
CA ILE A 461 -0.52 -21.01 1.91
C ILE A 461 -1.16 -20.54 0.60
N ILE A 462 -1.76 -19.36 0.64
CA ILE A 462 -2.29 -18.68 -0.54
C ILE A 462 -1.20 -17.73 -1.04
N GLY A 463 -0.84 -17.88 -2.30
CA GLY A 463 0.14 -17.05 -2.96
C GLY A 463 -0.30 -16.53 -4.33
N SER A 464 0.54 -15.74 -4.98
CA SER A 464 0.30 -15.13 -6.28
C SER A 464 1.61 -14.82 -6.98
N ILE A 465 1.76 -15.34 -8.21
CA ILE A 465 2.85 -14.93 -9.10
C ILE A 465 2.42 -13.67 -9.85
N ASN A 466 3.05 -12.54 -9.55
CA ASN A 466 2.65 -11.19 -9.96
C ASN A 466 3.22 -10.76 -11.32
N SER A 467 4.26 -11.44 -11.81
CA SER A 467 4.87 -11.22 -13.13
C SER A 467 5.69 -12.44 -13.57
N TYR A 468 6.11 -12.50 -14.84
CA TYR A 468 6.96 -13.60 -15.33
C TYR A 468 8.34 -13.71 -14.64
N ASN A 469 8.82 -12.64 -13.98
CA ASN A 469 10.08 -12.66 -13.21
C ASN A 469 9.85 -13.02 -11.74
N ASP A 470 8.59 -13.09 -11.32
CA ASP A 470 8.23 -13.37 -9.95
C ASP A 470 8.29 -14.89 -9.70
N VAL A 471 8.93 -15.26 -8.59
CA VAL A 471 9.23 -16.63 -8.21
C VAL A 471 8.99 -16.76 -6.72
N ASP A 472 8.21 -17.74 -6.32
CA ASP A 472 7.90 -17.95 -4.91
C ASP A 472 8.67 -19.14 -4.34
N TYR A 473 9.52 -18.89 -3.34
CA TYR A 473 10.16 -19.94 -2.56
C TYR A 473 9.45 -20.12 -1.22
N TYR A 474 9.15 -21.37 -0.90
CA TYR A 474 8.58 -21.79 0.38
C TYR A 474 9.50 -22.78 1.07
N LYS A 475 9.96 -22.45 2.27
CA LYS A 475 10.81 -23.30 3.10
C LYS A 475 9.96 -24.19 4.00
N VAL A 476 10.26 -25.49 3.96
CA VAL A 476 9.66 -26.50 4.86
C VAL A 476 10.77 -27.29 5.56
N THR A 477 10.58 -27.57 6.84
CA THR A 477 11.50 -28.41 7.63
C THR A 477 10.77 -29.66 8.10
N LEU A 478 11.33 -30.83 7.76
CA LEU A 478 10.86 -32.14 8.17
C LEU A 478 11.73 -32.64 9.32
N ASN A 479 11.10 -32.93 10.47
CA ASN A 479 11.82 -33.38 11.66
C ASN A 479 12.15 -34.88 11.63
N GLU A 480 11.37 -35.65 10.88
CA GLU A 480 11.56 -37.08 10.67
C GLU A 480 11.45 -37.41 9.19
N LYS A 481 11.80 -38.64 8.83
CA LYS A 481 11.56 -39.09 7.46
C LYS A 481 10.09 -39.39 7.23
N GLY A 482 9.61 -39.23 6.01
CA GLY A 482 8.21 -39.50 5.71
C GLY A 482 7.81 -39.21 4.27
N ASN A 483 6.58 -39.60 3.97
CA ASN A 483 5.93 -39.32 2.70
C ASN A 483 5.53 -37.83 2.64
N PHE A 484 5.91 -37.17 1.56
CA PHE A 484 5.70 -35.78 1.27
C PHE A 484 5.02 -35.63 -0.10
N LYS A 485 3.99 -34.79 -0.15
CA LYS A 485 3.25 -34.50 -1.38
C LYS A 485 2.93 -33.01 -1.47
N ILE A 486 3.18 -32.43 -2.63
CA ILE A 486 2.86 -31.04 -2.93
C ILE A 486 1.55 -31.02 -3.70
N ASN A 487 0.58 -30.23 -3.23
CA ASN A 487 -0.66 -29.97 -3.95
C ASN A 487 -0.70 -28.48 -4.31
N LEU A 488 -0.97 -28.18 -5.57
CA LEU A 488 -1.19 -26.82 -6.05
C LEU A 488 -2.60 -26.71 -6.63
N LYS A 489 -3.35 -25.72 -6.16
CA LYS A 489 -4.70 -25.40 -6.65
C LYS A 489 -4.76 -23.98 -7.16
N HIS A 490 -5.43 -23.77 -8.29
CA HIS A 490 -5.65 -22.44 -8.85
C HIS A 490 -7.02 -22.36 -9.55
N ASN A 491 -7.34 -21.20 -10.14
CA ASN A 491 -8.55 -20.97 -10.92
C ASN A 491 -8.28 -20.57 -12.39
N GLN A 492 -7.01 -20.61 -12.81
CA GLN A 492 -6.57 -20.28 -14.16
C GLN A 492 -6.91 -21.38 -15.17
N TYR A 493 -7.42 -20.99 -16.35
CA TYR A 493 -7.74 -21.89 -17.46
C TYR A 493 -6.93 -21.48 -18.70
N GLY A 494 -6.40 -22.46 -19.45
CA GLY A 494 -5.65 -22.23 -20.70
C GLY A 494 -4.16 -22.58 -20.63
N ILE A 495 -3.33 -22.03 -21.53
CA ILE A 495 -1.88 -22.34 -21.60
C ILE A 495 -1.05 -21.68 -20.48
N TYR A 496 -1.71 -21.09 -19.49
CA TYR A 496 -1.12 -20.35 -18.38
C TYR A 496 -1.20 -21.22 -17.12
N GLY A 497 -0.12 -21.25 -16.36
CA GLY A 497 0.01 -22.12 -15.22
C GLY A 497 1.35 -21.96 -14.52
N PHE A 498 1.64 -22.92 -13.67
CA PHE A 498 2.74 -22.92 -12.72
C PHE A 498 3.66 -24.10 -13.00
N LYS A 499 4.95 -23.84 -12.96
CA LYS A 499 5.97 -24.86 -12.76
C LYS A 499 6.28 -24.92 -11.26
N VAL A 500 6.14 -26.11 -10.69
CA VAL A 500 6.33 -26.35 -9.26
C VAL A 500 7.46 -27.35 -9.08
N SER A 501 8.51 -26.94 -8.37
CA SER A 501 9.69 -27.76 -8.14
C SER A 501 9.94 -27.95 -6.64
N LEU A 502 10.23 -29.18 -6.22
CA LEU A 502 10.81 -29.47 -4.91
C LEU A 502 12.34 -29.43 -5.03
N LEU A 503 12.98 -28.71 -4.13
CA LEU A 503 14.42 -28.50 -4.09
C LEU A 503 15.01 -28.90 -2.73
N ASP A 504 16.25 -29.37 -2.73
CA ASP A 504 17.05 -29.54 -1.52
C ASP A 504 17.63 -28.21 -1.01
N GLU A 505 18.40 -28.26 0.08
CA GLU A 505 19.06 -27.09 0.68
C GLU A 505 20.14 -26.43 -0.19
N ASN A 506 20.60 -27.12 -1.24
CA ASN A 506 21.61 -26.67 -2.18
C ASN A 506 21.00 -26.21 -3.52
N ASN A 507 19.68 -26.01 -3.57
CA ASN A 507 18.93 -25.63 -4.77
C ASN A 507 18.91 -26.72 -5.88
N LYS A 508 19.21 -27.98 -5.55
CA LYS A 508 19.11 -29.10 -6.49
C LYS A 508 17.67 -29.57 -6.56
N SER A 509 17.14 -29.73 -7.76
CA SER A 509 15.78 -30.25 -7.97
C SER A 509 15.69 -31.74 -7.62
N ILE A 510 14.68 -32.08 -6.83
CA ILE A 510 14.31 -33.45 -6.44
C ILE A 510 13.11 -33.91 -7.27
N SER A 511 12.10 -33.06 -7.44
CA SER A 511 10.88 -33.38 -8.18
C SER A 511 10.29 -32.13 -8.82
N GLU A 512 9.53 -32.29 -9.89
CA GLU A 512 8.89 -31.19 -10.61
C GLU A 512 7.56 -31.64 -11.26
N PHE A 513 6.59 -30.74 -11.29
CA PHE A 513 5.37 -30.91 -12.08
C PHE A 513 4.84 -29.56 -12.59
N ILE A 514 3.94 -29.62 -13.57
CA ILE A 514 3.24 -28.46 -14.13
C ILE A 514 1.78 -28.48 -13.68
N SER A 515 1.26 -27.31 -13.32
CA SER A 515 -0.14 -27.10 -12.96
C SER A 515 -0.72 -25.96 -13.81
N GLY A 516 -1.59 -26.28 -14.76
CA GLY A 516 -2.14 -25.32 -15.73
C GLY A 516 -3.21 -25.96 -16.62
N GLY A 517 -3.90 -25.15 -17.43
CA GLY A 517 -4.95 -25.64 -18.32
C GLY A 517 -6.21 -26.07 -17.57
N GLU A 518 -6.72 -27.26 -17.91
CA GLU A 518 -7.87 -27.87 -17.21
C GLU A 518 -7.47 -28.47 -15.85
N ASN A 519 -6.16 -28.63 -15.58
CA ASN A 519 -5.63 -29.24 -14.37
C ASN A 519 -5.46 -28.21 -13.24
N ILE A 520 -6.58 -27.66 -12.77
CA ILE A 520 -6.61 -26.64 -11.72
C ILE A 520 -6.35 -27.18 -10.30
N ASN A 521 -6.19 -28.49 -10.15
CA ASN A 521 -5.78 -29.17 -8.93
C ASN A 521 -4.70 -30.20 -9.30
N SER A 522 -3.44 -29.82 -9.20
CA SER A 522 -2.31 -30.68 -9.54
C SER A 522 -1.56 -31.10 -8.30
N TYR A 523 -0.82 -32.20 -8.42
CA TYR A 523 -0.06 -32.74 -7.31
C TYR A 523 1.23 -33.38 -7.78
N SER A 524 2.24 -33.36 -6.92
CA SER A 524 3.46 -34.16 -7.11
C SER A 524 3.13 -35.65 -6.99
N ASN A 525 4.02 -36.48 -7.55
CA ASN A 525 4.07 -37.90 -7.21
C ASN A 525 4.40 -38.07 -5.71
N LYS A 526 4.26 -39.29 -5.21
CA LYS A 526 4.62 -39.63 -3.82
C LYS A 526 6.14 -39.48 -3.68
N LEU A 527 6.60 -38.74 -2.67
CA LEU A 527 8.03 -38.54 -2.39
C LEU A 527 8.34 -38.98 -0.97
N ARG A 528 9.33 -39.85 -0.77
CA ARG A 528 9.76 -40.22 0.58
C ARG A 528 11.00 -39.44 0.96
N LEU A 529 10.84 -38.39 1.75
CA LEU A 529 11.94 -37.50 2.10
C LEU A 529 12.56 -37.87 3.44
N SER A 530 13.88 -37.76 3.54
CA SER A 530 14.59 -37.81 4.81
C SER A 530 14.27 -36.60 5.70
N LYS A 531 14.65 -36.67 6.98
CA LYS A 531 14.64 -35.48 7.83
C LYS A 531 15.56 -34.42 7.22
N GLY A 532 15.12 -33.16 7.17
CA GLY A 532 15.87 -32.12 6.49
C GLY A 532 15.08 -30.86 6.22
N THR A 533 15.72 -29.93 5.52
CA THR A 533 15.11 -28.70 5.03
C THR A 533 14.97 -28.79 3.52
N TYR A 534 13.79 -28.46 3.02
CA TYR A 534 13.45 -28.48 1.61
C TYR A 534 12.78 -27.17 1.22
N PHE A 535 12.76 -26.90 -0.08
CA PHE A 535 12.13 -25.72 -0.64
C PHE A 535 11.16 -26.11 -1.75
N VAL A 536 9.96 -25.54 -1.72
CA VAL A 536 9.04 -25.60 -2.85
C VAL A 536 9.16 -24.28 -3.60
N LYS A 537 9.51 -24.36 -4.88
CA LYS A 537 9.59 -23.23 -5.80
C LYS A 537 8.35 -23.25 -6.69
N VAL A 538 7.62 -22.14 -6.73
CA VAL A 538 6.51 -21.92 -7.66
C VAL A 538 6.92 -20.78 -8.60
N GLU A 539 6.82 -21.02 -9.90
CA GLU A 539 7.13 -20.02 -10.92
C GLU A 539 6.18 -20.14 -12.11
N TYR A 540 6.18 -19.13 -12.96
CA TYR A 540 5.44 -19.17 -14.22
C TYR A 540 5.89 -20.32 -15.13
N GLU A 541 4.95 -21.11 -15.67
CA GLU A 541 5.28 -22.11 -16.71
C GLU A 541 5.70 -21.43 -18.03
N ARG A 542 5.01 -20.34 -18.40
CA ARG A 542 5.20 -19.60 -19.65
C ARG A 542 5.03 -18.10 -19.43
N TRP A 543 5.62 -17.31 -20.32
CA TRP A 543 5.66 -15.84 -20.24
C TRP A 543 4.26 -15.24 -20.30
N HIS A 544 3.83 -14.57 -19.23
CA HIS A 544 2.59 -13.81 -19.14
C HIS A 544 2.71 -12.67 -18.13
N ASP A 545 1.81 -11.68 -18.23
CA ASP A 545 1.91 -10.37 -17.55
C ASP A 545 0.73 -10.08 -16.61
N GLU A 546 0.03 -11.14 -16.16
CA GLU A 546 -1.09 -11.07 -15.21
C GLU A 546 -0.72 -11.69 -13.88
N ALA A 547 -1.39 -11.31 -12.79
CA ALA A 547 -1.18 -11.95 -11.50
C ALA A 547 -1.95 -13.29 -11.45
N LEU A 548 -1.28 -14.38 -11.05
CA LEU A 548 -1.91 -15.70 -10.94
C LEU A 548 -1.92 -16.17 -9.48
N PRO A 549 -3.09 -16.08 -8.79
CA PRO A 549 -3.22 -16.62 -7.45
C PRO A 549 -3.27 -18.15 -7.44
N TYR A 550 -2.73 -18.75 -6.39
CA TYR A 550 -2.75 -20.19 -6.13
C TYR A 550 -2.86 -20.50 -4.63
N GLU A 551 -3.27 -21.72 -4.32
CA GLU A 551 -3.21 -22.30 -2.98
C GLU A 551 -2.23 -23.48 -3.03
N LEU A 552 -1.13 -23.36 -2.27
CA LEU A 552 -0.12 -24.40 -2.10
C LEU A 552 -0.37 -25.13 -0.79
N ASN A 553 -0.52 -26.44 -0.85
CA ASN A 553 -0.74 -27.31 0.30
C ASN A 553 0.33 -28.40 0.36
N LEU A 554 1.01 -28.52 1.52
CA LEU A 554 2.05 -29.53 1.73
C LEU A 554 1.52 -30.64 2.63
N VAL A 555 1.37 -31.84 2.08
CA VAL A 555 0.94 -33.03 2.83
C VAL A 555 2.16 -33.82 3.25
N TYR A 556 2.27 -34.11 4.54
CA TYR A 556 3.41 -34.82 5.11
C TYR A 556 2.95 -35.83 6.17
N ASN A 557 3.38 -37.08 6.01
CA ASN A 557 3.11 -38.17 6.95
C ASN A 557 4.43 -38.87 7.31
N VAL A 558 4.71 -38.99 8.61
CA VAL A 558 5.91 -39.68 9.11
C VAL A 558 5.87 -41.16 8.74
N GLU A 559 7.00 -41.69 8.26
CA GLU A 559 7.16 -43.10 7.92
C GLU A 559 8.32 -43.75 8.69
N GLY A 560 8.23 -45.06 8.93
CA GLY A 560 9.19 -45.80 9.75
C GLY A 560 10.51 -46.12 9.04
N GLU A 561 11.52 -46.57 9.79
CA GLU A 561 12.88 -46.88 9.30
C GLU A 561 12.97 -47.84 8.09
N ASN A 562 11.90 -48.58 7.79
CA ASN A 562 11.87 -49.55 6.67
C ASN A 562 11.53 -48.89 5.32
N TYR A 563 11.15 -47.63 5.29
CA TYR A 563 10.88 -46.93 4.03
C TYR A 563 12.15 -46.33 3.44
N GLU A 564 12.23 -46.23 2.12
CA GLU A 564 13.32 -45.57 1.39
C GLU A 564 13.38 -44.05 1.68
N SER A 565 14.38 -43.37 1.13
CA SER A 565 14.45 -41.91 1.14
C SER A 565 15.13 -41.35 -0.10
N GLU A 566 14.59 -40.22 -0.57
CA GLU A 566 14.86 -39.63 -1.88
C GLU A 566 15.69 -38.34 -1.78
N PRO A 567 16.53 -38.03 -2.79
CA PRO A 567 16.82 -38.84 -3.98
C PRO A 567 17.75 -40.03 -3.69
N ASN A 568 17.55 -41.18 -4.34
CA ASN A 568 18.46 -42.34 -4.27
C ASN A 568 18.80 -42.94 -5.66
N ASP A 569 18.61 -42.15 -6.71
CA ASP A 569 18.63 -42.55 -8.13
C ASP A 569 20.00 -43.01 -8.64
N TYR A 570 21.04 -42.80 -7.81
CA TYR A 570 22.44 -43.09 -8.13
C TYR A 570 23.15 -43.81 -6.99
N ILE A 571 24.18 -44.57 -7.33
CA ILE A 571 24.92 -45.40 -6.37
C ILE A 571 25.53 -44.61 -5.19
N GLN A 572 25.93 -43.35 -5.41
CA GLN A 572 26.46 -42.50 -4.34
C GLN A 572 25.39 -42.02 -3.34
N ASP A 573 24.12 -42.02 -3.75
CA ASP A 573 22.97 -41.58 -2.97
C ASP A 573 22.19 -42.78 -2.38
N ALA A 574 22.70 -44.00 -2.59
CA ALA A 574 22.02 -45.25 -2.26
C ALA A 574 21.61 -45.37 -0.78
N ASN A 575 20.39 -45.82 -0.57
CA ASN A 575 19.85 -46.05 0.77
C ASN A 575 20.49 -47.29 1.43
N TYR A 576 20.94 -47.17 2.68
CA TYR A 576 21.48 -48.31 3.40
C TYR A 576 20.37 -49.23 3.92
N ILE A 577 20.38 -50.51 3.51
CA ILE A 577 19.43 -51.52 3.98
C ILE A 577 20.14 -52.66 4.69
N LYS A 578 19.48 -53.23 5.70
CA LYS A 578 19.98 -54.40 6.43
C LYS A 578 19.49 -55.68 5.76
N CYS A 579 20.38 -56.65 5.61
CA CYS A 579 19.99 -57.99 5.18
C CYS A 579 18.94 -58.60 6.14
N ASN A 580 18.10 -59.49 5.62
CA ASN A 580 17.04 -60.20 6.33
C ASN A 580 15.94 -59.27 6.91
N LYS A 581 15.71 -58.12 6.28
CA LYS A 581 14.69 -57.15 6.66
C LYS A 581 14.00 -56.60 5.43
N GLU A 582 12.69 -56.40 5.53
CA GLU A 582 11.88 -55.81 4.46
C GLU A 582 11.98 -54.29 4.47
N TYR A 583 12.14 -53.72 3.28
CA TYR A 583 12.12 -52.30 3.01
C TYR A 583 11.08 -51.98 1.94
N ILE A 584 10.41 -50.84 2.07
CA ILE A 584 9.36 -50.38 1.15
C ILE A 584 9.92 -49.24 0.31
N GLY A 585 9.88 -49.39 -1.01
CA GLY A 585 10.30 -48.38 -1.97
C GLY A 585 9.18 -47.91 -2.90
N ASN A 586 9.42 -46.88 -3.70
CA ASN A 586 8.49 -46.24 -4.63
C ASN A 586 9.24 -45.68 -5.83
N ILE A 587 8.93 -46.19 -7.01
CA ILE A 587 9.43 -45.61 -8.25
C ILE A 587 8.55 -44.41 -8.61
N GLN A 588 9.12 -43.20 -8.51
CA GLN A 588 8.42 -41.94 -8.73
C GLN A 588 8.14 -41.66 -10.20
N SER A 589 9.03 -42.07 -11.10
CA SER A 589 8.93 -41.81 -12.54
C SER A 589 9.52 -42.96 -13.36
N ILE A 590 9.36 -42.93 -14.68
CA ILE A 590 9.95 -43.98 -15.53
C ILE A 590 11.49 -43.94 -15.59
N ASP A 591 12.08 -42.79 -15.30
CA ASP A 591 13.53 -42.58 -15.30
C ASP A 591 14.15 -42.78 -13.90
N ASP A 592 13.30 -43.02 -12.90
CA ASP A 592 13.71 -43.26 -11.52
C ASP A 592 14.26 -44.69 -11.34
N ARG A 593 15.34 -44.78 -10.57
CA ARG A 593 16.04 -46.01 -10.25
C ARG A 593 16.56 -45.98 -8.83
N ASP A 594 15.85 -46.64 -7.93
CA ASP A 594 16.27 -46.74 -6.54
C ASP A 594 17.54 -47.58 -6.37
N TYR A 595 18.57 -47.02 -5.74
CA TYR A 595 19.75 -47.77 -5.30
C TYR A 595 19.73 -48.06 -3.79
N TYR A 596 20.04 -49.30 -3.45
CA TYR A 596 20.21 -49.78 -2.08
C TYR A 596 21.62 -50.32 -1.86
N LYS A 597 22.25 -49.91 -0.77
CA LYS A 597 23.55 -50.39 -0.33
C LYS A 597 23.40 -51.46 0.74
N ILE A 598 24.09 -52.59 0.56
CA ILE A 598 24.14 -53.71 1.50
C ILE A 598 25.60 -54.04 1.84
N ASN A 599 25.82 -54.51 3.07
CA ASN A 599 27.11 -55.02 3.50
C ASN A 599 26.96 -56.46 4.02
N LEU A 600 27.71 -57.38 3.41
CA LEU A 600 27.72 -58.80 3.78
C LEU A 600 28.85 -59.05 4.78
N ASN A 601 28.48 -59.49 5.99
CA ASN A 601 29.45 -59.71 7.07
C ASN A 601 30.25 -61.01 6.96
N SER A 602 29.88 -61.89 6.04
CA SER A 602 30.51 -63.19 5.78
C SER A 602 30.21 -63.64 4.37
N ASP A 603 30.98 -64.59 3.85
CA ASP A 603 30.59 -65.34 2.65
C ASP A 603 29.21 -65.95 2.86
N SER A 604 28.29 -65.75 1.93
CA SER A 604 26.88 -66.05 2.14
C SER A 604 26.15 -66.32 0.82
N LYS A 605 25.14 -67.17 0.90
CA LYS A 605 24.14 -67.35 -0.16
C LYS A 605 23.13 -66.21 -0.07
N ILE A 606 22.91 -65.51 -1.18
CA ILE A 606 22.03 -64.34 -1.24
C ILE A 606 20.77 -64.67 -2.02
N THR A 607 19.62 -64.32 -1.46
CA THR A 607 18.32 -64.35 -2.14
C THR A 607 17.68 -62.98 -2.04
N ILE A 608 17.22 -62.43 -3.16
CA ILE A 608 16.48 -61.15 -3.17
C ILE A 608 15.00 -61.48 -3.24
N ASN A 609 14.27 -61.22 -2.16
CA ASN A 609 12.81 -61.23 -2.18
C ASN A 609 12.31 -59.88 -2.67
N PHE A 610 11.44 -59.88 -3.68
CA PHE A 610 10.83 -58.69 -4.24
C PHE A 610 9.32 -58.85 -4.32
N LYS A 611 8.58 -57.84 -3.85
CA LYS A 611 7.12 -57.79 -3.89
C LYS A 611 6.64 -56.49 -4.53
N HIS A 612 5.59 -56.56 -5.31
CA HIS A 612 4.89 -55.42 -5.88
C HIS A 612 3.42 -55.78 -6.07
N ASP A 613 2.51 -54.82 -6.06
CA ASP A 613 1.07 -55.06 -6.21
C ASP A 613 0.54 -54.87 -7.64
N GLU A 614 1.41 -54.49 -8.58
CA GLU A 614 0.99 -54.14 -9.94
C GLU A 614 0.96 -55.33 -10.91
N SER A 615 -0.23 -55.61 -11.45
CA SER A 615 -0.52 -56.82 -12.26
C SER A 615 -0.12 -56.76 -13.74
N TYR A 616 0.29 -55.60 -14.27
CA TYR A 616 0.60 -55.43 -15.70
C TYR A 616 1.98 -54.81 -15.98
N ARG A 617 2.78 -54.54 -14.94
CA ARG A 617 4.05 -53.80 -15.07
C ARG A 617 5.26 -54.73 -14.98
N LYS A 618 6.36 -54.30 -15.60
CA LYS A 618 7.63 -55.02 -15.61
C LYS A 618 8.59 -54.30 -14.68
N TRP A 619 9.12 -55.02 -13.71
CA TRP A 619 10.15 -54.56 -12.80
C TRP A 619 11.49 -55.18 -13.18
N THR A 620 12.57 -54.40 -13.04
CA THR A 620 13.93 -54.92 -13.23
C THR A 620 14.74 -54.66 -11.97
N ILE A 621 15.38 -55.71 -11.47
CA ILE A 621 16.25 -55.63 -10.29
C ILE A 621 17.67 -55.99 -10.72
N TYR A 622 18.65 -55.22 -10.30
CA TYR A 622 20.06 -55.48 -10.55
C TYR A 622 20.78 -55.70 -9.24
N LEU A 623 21.65 -56.70 -9.20
CA LEU A 623 22.65 -56.84 -8.15
C LEU A 623 23.99 -56.41 -8.76
N CYS A 624 24.65 -55.47 -8.11
CA CYS A 624 25.92 -54.90 -8.54
C CYS A 624 27.01 -55.09 -7.47
N ASP A 625 28.26 -55.14 -7.91
CA ASP A 625 29.42 -55.03 -7.02
C ASP A 625 29.64 -53.58 -6.55
N LYS A 626 30.64 -53.37 -5.68
CA LYS A 626 31.04 -52.06 -5.17
C LYS A 626 31.46 -51.04 -6.24
N ASP A 627 31.84 -51.51 -7.42
CA ASP A 627 32.31 -50.69 -8.54
C ASP A 627 31.17 -50.46 -9.57
N ASN A 628 29.92 -50.76 -9.19
CA ASN A 628 28.69 -50.66 -9.98
C ASN A 628 28.63 -51.60 -11.20
N ASN A 629 29.43 -52.67 -11.25
CA ASN A 629 29.32 -53.67 -12.29
C ASN A 629 28.16 -54.61 -11.98
N ILE A 630 27.31 -54.87 -12.97
CA ILE A 630 26.16 -55.78 -12.83
C ILE A 630 26.66 -57.21 -12.66
N ILE A 631 26.42 -57.80 -11.49
CA ILE A 631 26.66 -59.22 -11.21
C ILE A 631 25.50 -60.05 -11.78
N LYS A 632 24.27 -59.64 -11.48
CA LYS A 632 23.04 -60.32 -11.94
C LYS A 632 21.92 -59.34 -12.23
N ARG A 633 21.05 -59.73 -13.15
CA ARG A 633 19.82 -59.02 -13.52
C ARG A 633 18.61 -59.94 -13.36
N PHE A 634 17.59 -59.45 -12.67
CA PHE A 634 16.34 -60.14 -12.43
C PHE A 634 15.17 -59.34 -13.01
N LYS A 635 14.06 -60.04 -13.29
CA LYS A 635 12.83 -59.45 -13.79
C LYS A 635 11.64 -60.05 -13.04
N SER A 636 10.75 -59.16 -12.57
CA SER A 636 9.44 -59.53 -12.05
C SER A 636 8.36 -58.99 -12.99
N TYR A 637 7.42 -59.85 -13.37
CA TYR A 637 6.30 -59.49 -14.24
C TYR A 637 5.00 -59.53 -13.45
N GLY A 638 4.01 -58.74 -13.86
CA GLY A 638 2.84 -58.38 -13.04
C GLY A 638 2.11 -59.47 -12.22
N PHE A 639 2.09 -60.74 -12.64
CA PHE A 639 1.49 -61.82 -11.82
C PHE A 639 2.41 -62.33 -10.69
N GLU A 640 3.69 -61.98 -10.73
CA GLU A 640 4.75 -62.37 -9.80
C GLU A 640 4.85 -61.40 -8.61
N ILE A 641 3.71 -61.14 -7.95
CA ILE A 641 3.51 -60.15 -6.87
C ILE A 641 4.46 -60.35 -5.67
N ASN A 642 5.02 -61.55 -5.50
CA ASN A 642 6.03 -61.87 -4.50
C ASN A 642 6.94 -62.99 -5.01
N LYS A 643 8.22 -62.68 -5.27
CA LYS A 643 9.17 -63.59 -5.90
C LYS A 643 10.53 -63.55 -5.21
N ASP A 644 11.12 -64.72 -5.01
CA ASP A 644 12.50 -64.89 -4.55
C ASP A 644 13.43 -65.09 -5.76
N PHE A 645 14.52 -64.34 -5.81
CA PHE A 645 15.56 -64.43 -6.83
C PHE A 645 16.86 -64.94 -6.22
N ASP A 646 17.37 -66.07 -6.72
CA ASP A 646 18.66 -66.62 -6.30
C ASP A 646 19.83 -65.81 -6.88
N ALA A 647 20.47 -65.04 -6.01
CA ALA A 647 21.65 -64.24 -6.34
C ALA A 647 22.95 -65.05 -6.26
N GLY A 648 22.94 -66.27 -5.73
CA GLY A 648 24.10 -67.15 -5.59
C GLY A 648 24.97 -66.83 -4.38
N GLU A 649 26.15 -67.44 -4.33
CA GLU A 649 27.11 -67.21 -3.25
C GLU A 649 27.97 -65.97 -3.54
N LEU A 650 27.99 -65.04 -2.60
CA LEU A 650 28.81 -63.83 -2.65
C LEU A 650 29.80 -63.84 -1.50
N LYS A 651 31.00 -63.27 -1.74
CA LYS A 651 32.00 -63.04 -0.70
C LYS A 651 31.56 -61.94 0.24
N SER A 652 32.07 -61.96 1.48
CA SER A 652 31.87 -60.84 2.42
C SER A 652 32.32 -59.52 1.78
N GLY A 653 31.53 -58.47 1.92
CA GLY A 653 31.84 -57.17 1.34
C GLY A 653 30.60 -56.35 0.99
N GLU A 654 30.86 -55.24 0.30
CA GLU A 654 29.87 -54.25 -0.08
C GLU A 654 29.27 -54.56 -1.45
N TYR A 655 27.95 -54.47 -1.55
CA TYR A 655 27.20 -54.68 -2.79
C TYR A 655 26.04 -53.68 -2.87
N TYR A 656 25.47 -53.57 -4.06
CA TYR A 656 24.34 -52.69 -4.32
C TYR A 656 23.22 -53.47 -5.00
N VAL A 657 21.98 -53.13 -4.66
CA VAL A 657 20.79 -53.61 -5.35
C VAL A 657 20.06 -52.40 -5.90
N SER A 658 19.74 -52.40 -7.18
CA SER A 658 18.93 -51.33 -7.78
C SER A 658 17.63 -51.84 -8.35
N VAL A 659 16.58 -51.04 -8.25
CA VAL A 659 15.23 -51.36 -8.74
C VAL A 659 14.82 -50.34 -9.79
N GLU A 660 14.24 -50.82 -10.89
CA GLU A 660 13.61 -50.01 -11.92
C GLU A 660 12.17 -50.47 -12.11
N GLY A 661 11.27 -49.51 -12.29
CA GLY A 661 9.84 -49.77 -12.49
C GLY A 661 9.17 -48.78 -13.43
N ARG A 662 7.92 -48.48 -13.13
CA ARG A 662 7.07 -47.49 -13.82
C ARG A 662 6.63 -46.45 -12.79
N ASP A 663 6.16 -45.31 -13.29
CA ASP A 663 5.76 -44.14 -12.53
C ASP A 663 4.72 -44.43 -11.42
N ASP A 664 4.97 -43.86 -10.24
CA ASP A 664 4.20 -43.89 -8.98
C ASP A 664 3.83 -45.30 -8.47
N SER A 665 4.83 -46.17 -8.30
CA SER A 665 4.61 -47.59 -7.93
C SER A 665 5.34 -48.00 -6.66
N ASP A 666 4.63 -48.51 -5.65
CA ASP A 666 5.25 -49.05 -4.44
C ASP A 666 5.77 -50.49 -4.65
N TYR A 667 6.84 -50.85 -3.95
CA TYR A 667 7.36 -52.22 -3.90
C TYR A 667 7.98 -52.54 -2.53
N ILE A 668 8.26 -53.81 -2.27
CA ILE A 668 8.96 -54.28 -1.08
C ILE A 668 10.18 -55.07 -1.52
N ILE A 669 11.34 -54.80 -0.92
CA ILE A 669 12.58 -55.54 -1.14
C ILE A 669 13.15 -56.08 0.17
N ASN A 670 13.64 -57.31 0.15
CA ASN A 670 14.38 -57.92 1.25
C ASN A 670 15.53 -58.76 0.70
N VAL A 671 16.75 -58.31 0.99
CA VAL A 671 17.96 -59.07 0.67
C VAL A 671 18.21 -60.07 1.80
N LYS A 672 17.91 -61.34 1.55
CA LYS A 672 18.14 -62.43 2.50
C LYS A 672 19.59 -62.89 2.42
N GLN A 673 20.25 -62.96 3.57
CA GLN A 673 21.61 -63.45 3.73
C GLN A 673 21.60 -64.73 4.55
N GLU A 674 22.03 -65.83 3.94
CA GLU A 674 22.08 -67.17 4.53
C GLU A 674 23.51 -67.73 4.51
N ALA A 675 23.82 -68.64 5.44
CA ALA A 675 25.12 -69.32 5.42
C ALA A 675 25.26 -70.14 4.11
N PRO A 676 26.47 -70.25 3.54
CA PRO A 676 26.69 -71.10 2.37
C PRO A 676 26.27 -72.55 2.66
N ASP A 677 25.74 -73.23 1.65
CA ASP A 677 25.34 -74.64 1.80
C ASP A 677 26.58 -75.48 2.13
N LYS A 678 26.65 -76.04 3.35
CA LYS A 678 27.69 -76.99 3.75
C LYS A 678 27.43 -78.37 3.14
N SER A 679 27.37 -78.46 1.82
CA SER A 679 27.33 -79.73 1.11
C SER A 679 28.21 -79.62 -0.13
N ASP A 680 29.50 -79.96 0.03
CA ASP A 680 30.33 -80.64 -0.98
C ASP A 680 31.82 -80.81 -0.59
N SER A 681 32.23 -80.49 0.64
CA SER A 681 33.60 -80.77 1.12
C SER A 681 33.76 -82.06 1.93
N VAL A 682 32.74 -82.93 1.99
CA VAL A 682 32.86 -84.29 2.54
C VAL A 682 32.62 -85.32 1.43
N ASN A 683 33.47 -85.31 0.39
CA ASN A 683 33.84 -86.51 -0.39
C ASN A 683 34.86 -86.14 -1.46
N LYS A 684 36.11 -85.97 -1.03
CA LYS A 684 37.32 -86.31 -1.82
C LYS A 684 38.47 -86.47 -0.82
N LYS A 685 38.61 -87.69 -0.32
CA LYS A 685 39.88 -88.22 0.20
C LYS A 685 40.82 -88.45 -0.97
#